data_AF-A0A9N8VM07-F1
#
_entry.id   AF-A0A9N8VM07-F1
#
_cell.length_a   1.000
_cell.length_b   1.000
_cell.length_c   1.000
_cell.angle_alpha   90.00
_cell.angle_beta   90.00
_cell.angle_gamma   90.00
#
_symmetry.space_group_name_H-M   'P 1'
#
loop_
_entity.id
_entity.type
_entity.pdbx_description
1 polymer ?
#
loop_
_entity_poly.entity_id
_entity_poly.type
_entity_poly.pdbx_seq_one_letter_code
_entity_poly.pdbx_strand_id
1 'polypeptide(L)'
;MRAAKIFITDLKKHKIFDKVDRVRIDLYGSLALTGKGHGTPAAILMGMEGEIPDSIDTTKEELPQHPNGMRFLAFDREGEPLINGEFFSIGGGFVVNEITIQKHGDNVFYKAYDKSSVDLQRSKQDEAVTFAALPFRNASELLQVCNRESMTIAQVVYRNELHWRSESEIRRKLMDIWNTMDQSIKNGCLNDEEYLPGSLKIRRRAPGLYRNLLKGSMQTNAFVSHNITKPPIAGDSKEIIEFLSHNTRKKLNLLALDFLSLYAIAVNEENAAGGRVVTAPTNGAAGIIPAVLKYYLDFISENPEKDIMTFLFTSAAIGMIYKRGASISAAEMGCQGEVGVACSMSAAGLAAVMGATPKQVENAAEIGMEHNLGLTCDPINGLVQVPCIERNALGAVKAVAAAQLALNGDGYHRVTLDQVIETMRQTGIDMKSKYKETSQGGLAVNVPLYFTIAKTRNIGIIAHIDAGKTTTTERMLYYAGFTRRIGDVDDGDTVMDYMKQERERGITITSAAITFGWKNYRINLIDTPGHADFTIEVERSVRVLDGAVTILDAVSGVEAQTQTVWKQADRYGIPRIAYVNKMDRVGAGFGRTVKEMRYKLGARPLVCQIPVVKKDKGNSSFTGVADLLNMQVLNWDDDPNGSVISKTPLTEKYPVSGLFEEAIKGRSSLVEALSEMDDHILELFLEAEDHMKVTAGDIRQALRRVTINGKAVPVLCGASFRNIGVQSLMDAVVEYLPSPLDCPPTLATLPNNQLVKITLGGNERLCALAFKVTHDSKRGPMTFVRVYSGKLDNRMALYNTNTRKKERVNKLLQMYANDVEEIPSITAGNIGVIIGLKETRTGDTLIQFDDTRKNLKLQNIEIPAPVFYCAVEAAGLSDEKPLEEALNNILREDPSLHVHVDPDSGQTLISGMGELHLEIVKDRLVNEFKVNAELGKMRVSYRETATTEHIDYTYLYDREIMGKRAKAKVSLTITPLPQNDRGLPEEGGNRIMFENFRKIESVPGTDQGVNNQRQNNMDTKLSNEEIESVLRTGIISGLYRGPILGFQITGLLIKICSIELYGVESSRMAISSCARQALIYAVKEGKPVLLEPLMNVNIDLSEEYLGIVLGDLSGTRRGNILGLDTIKGMSEQIDQNVEIYVPPDSTYTSSSQTSTFKSKKVIHAQVPLSTMLGYSSALRSLTGGTASFDMRVHSFGIMSEDRAKAVIREMQGSY
;
A
#
# COMPACT_ATOMS: atom_id res chain seq x y z
N MET A 1 39.57 -3.53 11.12
CA MET A 1 39.72 -2.13 11.60
C MET A 1 38.42 -1.53 12.15
N ARG A 2 37.50 -0.99 11.33
CA ARG A 2 36.29 -0.29 11.85
C ARG A 2 35.39 -1.16 12.73
N ALA A 3 35.09 -2.40 12.30
CA ALA A 3 34.33 -3.37 13.09
C ALA A 3 34.93 -3.59 14.49
N ALA A 4 36.25 -3.82 14.54
CA ALA A 4 36.98 -4.07 15.78
C ALA A 4 36.99 -2.85 16.71
N LYS A 5 37.17 -1.63 16.16
CA LYS A 5 37.09 -0.38 16.93
C LYS A 5 35.70 -0.16 17.52
N ILE A 6 34.65 -0.42 16.74
CA ILE A 6 33.26 -0.35 17.20
C ILE A 6 33.05 -1.35 18.34
N PHE A 7 33.46 -2.60 18.16
CA PHE A 7 33.34 -3.65 19.18
C PHE A 7 34.07 -3.29 20.50
N ILE A 8 35.29 -2.75 20.41
CA ILE A 8 36.04 -2.29 21.60
C ILE A 8 35.38 -1.07 22.26
N THR A 9 34.85 -0.15 21.46
CA THR A 9 34.10 1.00 21.98
C THR A 9 32.83 0.54 22.70
N ASP A 10 32.15 -0.48 22.16
CA ASP A 10 30.98 -1.09 22.78
C ASP A 10 31.37 -1.80 24.09
N LEU A 11 32.47 -2.57 24.12
CA LEU A 11 33.01 -3.18 25.35
C LEU A 11 33.27 -2.14 26.45
N LYS A 12 33.88 -1.00 26.10
CA LYS A 12 34.15 0.11 27.02
C LYS A 12 32.86 0.80 27.46
N LYS A 13 31.94 1.06 26.53
CA LYS A 13 30.62 1.66 26.81
C LYS A 13 29.80 0.80 27.76
N HIS A 14 29.87 -0.52 27.62
CA HIS A 14 29.19 -1.48 28.47
C HIS A 14 29.93 -1.81 29.78
N LYS A 15 31.08 -1.16 30.07
CA LYS A 15 31.90 -1.37 31.28
C LYS A 15 32.31 -2.84 31.51
N ILE A 16 32.44 -3.61 30.43
CA ILE A 16 32.83 -5.02 30.46
C ILE A 16 34.27 -5.23 29.97
N PHE A 17 34.89 -4.20 29.39
CA PHE A 17 36.26 -4.23 28.87
C PHE A 17 37.27 -4.79 29.89
N ASP A 18 37.19 -4.38 31.16
CA ASP A 18 38.13 -4.82 32.22
C ASP A 18 37.95 -6.29 32.65
N LYS A 19 36.87 -6.94 32.21
CA LYS A 19 36.57 -8.36 32.46
C LYS A 19 36.95 -9.27 31.31
N VAL A 20 37.29 -8.70 30.14
CA VAL A 20 37.64 -9.46 28.94
C VAL A 20 39.06 -10.00 29.09
N ASP A 21 39.20 -11.32 29.08
CA ASP A 21 40.49 -12.03 29.08
C ASP A 21 40.91 -12.40 27.65
N ARG A 22 39.94 -12.87 26.84
CA ARG A 22 40.20 -13.35 25.48
C ARG A 22 39.15 -12.84 24.50
N VAL A 23 39.56 -12.50 23.27
CA VAL A 23 38.64 -12.20 22.16
C VAL A 23 38.87 -13.16 21.01
N ARG A 24 37.83 -13.89 20.61
CA ARG A 24 37.81 -14.73 19.40
C ARG A 24 37.11 -13.97 18.28
N ILE A 25 37.64 -14.07 17.07
CA ILE A 25 37.07 -13.39 15.91
C ILE A 25 36.93 -14.40 14.79
N ASP A 26 35.70 -14.73 14.43
CA ASP A 26 35.39 -15.60 13.32
C ASP A 26 35.19 -14.75 12.06
N LEU A 27 35.87 -15.14 10.97
CA LEU A 27 35.74 -14.49 9.67
C LEU A 27 34.94 -15.38 8.75
N TYR A 28 34.07 -14.80 7.93
CA TYR A 28 33.19 -15.53 7.03
C TYR A 28 33.31 -15.02 5.58
N GLY A 29 33.15 -15.93 4.62
CA GLY A 29 33.06 -15.57 3.21
C GLY A 29 34.39 -15.25 2.54
N SER A 30 34.41 -14.24 1.67
CA SER A 30 35.65 -13.77 1.01
C SER A 30 36.68 -13.22 2.00
N LEU A 31 36.25 -12.75 3.19
CA LEU A 31 37.14 -12.38 4.29
C LEU A 31 37.88 -13.60 4.89
N ALA A 32 37.23 -14.77 4.94
CA ALA A 32 37.83 -16.03 5.38
C ALA A 32 38.75 -16.65 4.32
N LEU A 33 38.34 -16.56 3.04
CA LEU A 33 39.05 -17.14 1.89
C LEU A 33 40.34 -16.41 1.53
N THR A 34 40.36 -15.07 1.65
CA THR A 34 41.52 -14.27 1.23
C THR A 34 42.68 -14.33 2.22
N GLY A 35 42.41 -14.41 3.54
CA GLY A 35 43.42 -14.48 4.62
C GLY A 35 44.47 -13.36 4.64
N LYS A 36 44.45 -12.43 3.67
CA LYS A 36 45.42 -11.37 3.40
C LYS A 36 44.64 -10.09 3.08
N GLY A 37 45.05 -8.97 3.66
CA GLY A 37 44.37 -7.67 3.56
C GLY A 37 43.47 -7.32 4.75
N HIS A 38 42.21 -6.95 4.48
CA HIS A 38 41.30 -6.31 5.45
C HIS A 38 40.85 -7.20 6.62
N GLY A 39 40.94 -8.53 6.46
CA GLY A 39 40.69 -9.55 7.50
C GLY A 39 41.96 -10.09 8.17
N THR A 40 43.13 -9.48 7.96
CA THR A 40 44.38 -9.94 8.60
C THR A 40 44.35 -9.69 10.11
N PRO A 41 45.02 -10.55 10.91
CA PRO A 41 45.24 -10.29 12.34
C PRO A 41 45.77 -8.86 12.57
N ALA A 42 46.74 -8.41 11.77
CA ALA A 42 47.28 -7.04 11.84
C ALA A 42 46.23 -5.93 11.63
N ALA A 43 45.28 -6.08 10.70
CA ALA A 43 44.22 -5.08 10.46
C ALA A 43 43.10 -5.13 11.51
N ILE A 44 42.90 -6.26 12.16
CA ILE A 44 42.00 -6.40 13.29
C ILE A 44 42.65 -5.75 14.53
N LEU A 45 43.91 -6.08 14.79
CA LEU A 45 44.72 -5.57 15.90
C LEU A 45 45.00 -4.07 15.81
N MET A 46 45.28 -3.52 14.61
CA MET A 46 45.35 -2.06 14.41
C MET A 46 44.01 -1.37 14.70
N GLY A 47 42.88 -2.08 14.55
CA GLY A 47 41.59 -1.58 14.99
C GLY A 47 41.33 -1.69 16.49
N MET A 48 42.10 -2.53 17.20
CA MET A 48 42.00 -2.79 18.65
C MET A 48 43.12 -2.13 19.47
N GLU A 49 44.14 -1.57 18.80
CA GLU A 49 45.34 -0.94 19.36
C GLU A 49 46.27 -1.90 20.17
N GLY A 50 46.84 -2.90 19.45
CA GLY A 50 48.28 -3.22 19.43
C GLY A 50 48.94 -4.07 20.54
N GLU A 51 48.96 -5.42 20.37
CA GLU A 51 50.00 -6.38 20.82
C GLU A 51 49.94 -7.66 19.93
N ILE A 52 50.96 -8.54 19.98
CA ILE A 52 51.12 -9.73 19.11
C ILE A 52 50.36 -10.94 19.70
N PRO A 53 49.52 -11.65 18.92
CA PRO A 53 48.76 -12.79 19.44
C PRO A 53 49.62 -14.04 19.65
N ASP A 54 49.35 -14.78 20.73
CA ASP A 54 50.05 -16.02 21.08
C ASP A 54 49.69 -17.23 20.19
N SER A 55 48.48 -17.27 19.60
CA SER A 55 48.08 -18.33 18.65
C SER A 55 46.92 -17.91 17.74
N ILE A 56 46.83 -18.53 16.56
CA ILE A 56 45.76 -18.33 15.56
C ILE A 56 45.27 -19.71 15.12
N ASP A 57 43.96 -19.97 15.26
CA ASP A 57 43.32 -21.20 14.80
C ASP A 57 42.40 -20.92 13.59
N THR A 58 42.40 -21.81 12.60
CA THR A 58 41.79 -21.60 11.27
C THR A 58 40.90 -22.77 10.82
N THR A 59 40.00 -23.22 11.69
CA THR A 59 39.00 -24.25 11.34
C THR A 59 37.82 -23.66 10.57
N LYS A 60 37.39 -24.34 9.49
CA LYS A 60 36.32 -23.90 8.57
C LYS A 60 34.93 -24.32 9.07
N GLU A 61 34.04 -23.35 9.29
CA GLU A 61 32.59 -23.54 9.41
C GLU A 61 31.84 -22.52 8.52
N GLU A 62 30.64 -22.88 8.03
CA GLU A 62 29.85 -22.07 7.08
C GLU A 62 28.60 -21.43 7.73
N LEU A 63 28.22 -20.21 7.32
CA LEU A 63 27.00 -19.50 7.75
C LEU A 63 25.96 -19.35 6.60
N PRO A 64 24.65 -19.20 6.90
CA PRO A 64 23.59 -19.35 5.90
C PRO A 64 23.10 -18.06 5.19
N GLN A 65 23.51 -16.85 5.61
CA GLN A 65 22.75 -15.62 5.22
C GLN A 65 23.53 -14.41 4.66
N HIS A 66 24.85 -14.27 4.81
CA HIS A 66 25.59 -13.14 4.20
C HIS A 66 26.97 -13.58 3.66
N PRO A 67 27.36 -13.18 2.43
CA PRO A 67 28.57 -13.70 1.78
C PRO A 67 29.89 -13.12 2.34
N ASN A 68 29.84 -12.10 3.21
CA ASN A 68 31.02 -11.48 3.85
C ASN A 68 30.69 -10.93 5.25
N GLY A 69 31.26 -11.53 6.30
CA GLY A 69 30.96 -11.16 7.69
C GLY A 69 32.12 -11.42 8.66
N MET A 70 32.04 -10.82 9.84
CA MET A 70 32.94 -11.03 10.97
C MET A 70 32.11 -11.17 12.25
N ARG A 71 32.42 -12.14 13.10
CA ARG A 71 31.82 -12.27 14.44
C ARG A 71 32.93 -12.09 15.47
N PHE A 72 32.75 -11.13 16.37
CA PHE A 72 33.62 -10.91 17.53
C PHE A 72 32.95 -11.54 18.75
N LEU A 73 33.73 -12.27 19.54
CA LEU A 73 33.31 -12.93 20.76
C LEU A 73 34.31 -12.58 21.85
N ALA A 74 33.89 -11.92 22.92
CA ALA A 74 34.75 -11.65 24.08
C ALA A 74 34.44 -12.68 25.18
N PHE A 75 35.46 -13.16 25.87
CA PHE A 75 35.38 -14.14 26.95
C PHE A 75 36.06 -13.60 28.21
N ASP A 76 35.59 -14.05 29.37
CA ASP A 76 36.27 -13.81 30.65
C ASP A 76 37.37 -14.85 30.94
N ARG A 77 38.00 -14.73 32.12
CA ARG A 77 39.07 -15.62 32.60
C ARG A 77 38.63 -17.07 32.83
N GLU A 78 37.34 -17.31 33.01
CA GLU A 78 36.76 -18.65 33.21
C GLU A 78 36.37 -19.29 31.87
N GLY A 79 36.45 -18.52 30.77
CA GLY A 79 36.16 -18.95 29.42
C GLY A 79 34.70 -18.77 29.01
N GLU A 80 33.89 -18.05 29.80
CA GLU A 80 32.49 -17.76 29.46
C GLU A 80 32.37 -16.56 28.51
N PRO A 81 31.46 -16.62 27.50
CA PRO A 81 31.28 -15.54 26.54
C PRO A 81 30.59 -14.32 27.20
N LEU A 82 31.30 -13.20 27.26
CA LEU A 82 30.83 -11.93 27.82
C LEU A 82 29.95 -11.13 26.85
N ILE A 83 30.32 -11.08 25.56
CA ILE A 83 29.57 -10.37 24.53
C ILE A 83 29.91 -10.91 23.14
N ASN A 84 28.93 -10.88 22.24
CA ASN A 84 29.12 -11.17 20.82
C ASN A 84 28.78 -9.94 19.96
N GLY A 85 29.42 -9.83 18.80
CA GLY A 85 29.19 -8.74 17.84
C GLY A 85 29.40 -9.22 16.41
N GLU A 86 28.33 -9.33 15.64
CA GLU A 86 28.39 -9.71 14.23
C GLU A 86 28.39 -8.48 13.34
N PHE A 87 29.18 -8.49 12.28
CA PHE A 87 29.47 -7.34 11.44
C PHE A 87 29.57 -7.75 9.96
N PHE A 88 28.95 -6.99 9.06
CA PHE A 88 28.92 -7.28 7.62
C PHE A 88 29.63 -6.21 6.79
N SER A 89 30.35 -6.59 5.73
CA SER A 89 31.06 -5.64 4.85
C SER A 89 30.29 -5.38 3.55
N ILE A 90 29.95 -4.12 3.28
CA ILE A 90 29.13 -3.69 2.13
C ILE A 90 29.87 -2.86 1.07
N GLY A 91 31.20 -2.91 1.01
CA GLY A 91 32.00 -2.05 0.11
C GLY A 91 32.28 -0.65 0.66
N GLY A 92 33.38 0.00 0.25
CA GLY A 92 33.72 1.38 0.66
C GLY A 92 34.19 1.57 2.12
N GLY A 93 34.17 0.52 2.95
CA GLY A 93 34.59 0.56 4.35
C GLY A 93 33.46 0.67 5.36
N PHE A 94 32.21 0.40 4.98
CA PHE A 94 31.08 0.43 5.90
C PHE A 94 30.83 -0.96 6.51
N VAL A 95 30.59 -0.98 7.83
CA VAL A 95 30.37 -2.19 8.61
C VAL A 95 29.07 -2.02 9.39
N VAL A 96 28.09 -2.90 9.15
CA VAL A 96 26.80 -2.91 9.86
C VAL A 96 26.75 -4.11 10.78
N ASN A 97 26.27 -3.95 12.01
CA ASN A 97 26.03 -5.08 12.88
C ASN A 97 24.60 -5.61 12.77
N GLU A 98 24.39 -6.87 13.17
CA GLU A 98 23.07 -7.52 13.13
C GLU A 98 22.01 -6.73 13.90
N ILE A 99 22.41 -6.07 14.99
CA ILE A 99 21.54 -5.18 15.78
C ILE A 99 21.05 -4.01 14.92
N THR A 100 21.92 -3.44 14.08
CA THR A 100 21.60 -2.33 13.16
C THR A 100 20.74 -2.81 11.99
N ILE A 101 20.93 -4.05 11.52
CA ILE A 101 20.04 -4.70 10.54
C ILE A 101 18.66 -4.99 11.14
N GLN A 102 18.58 -5.57 12.33
CA GLN A 102 17.32 -5.86 13.00
C GLN A 102 16.56 -4.58 13.41
N LYS A 103 17.28 -3.49 13.69
CA LYS A 103 16.71 -2.20 14.05
C LYS A 103 16.18 -1.40 12.85
N HIS A 104 16.76 -1.59 11.66
CA HIS A 104 16.45 -0.78 10.48
C HIS A 104 16.06 -1.58 9.21
N GLY A 105 15.92 -2.90 9.32
CA GLY A 105 15.55 -3.85 8.23
C GLY A 105 16.72 -4.24 7.31
N ASP A 106 16.48 -5.17 6.37
CA ASP A 106 17.49 -5.66 5.40
C ASP A 106 18.08 -4.57 4.48
N ASN A 107 17.48 -3.37 4.49
CA ASN A 107 17.87 -2.18 3.71
C ASN A 107 18.22 -1.00 4.64
N VAL A 108 19.08 -1.20 5.63
CA VAL A 108 19.40 -0.18 6.68
C VAL A 108 19.87 1.18 6.15
N PHE A 109 20.29 1.31 4.89
CA PHE A 109 21.07 2.48 4.50
C PHE A 109 20.33 3.73 4.04
N TYR A 110 19.01 3.85 4.25
CA TYR A 110 18.28 5.02 3.70
C TYR A 110 17.30 5.74 4.62
N LYS A 111 17.04 5.27 5.85
CA LYS A 111 15.95 5.85 6.66
C LYS A 111 16.34 6.56 7.95
N ALA A 112 17.50 6.30 8.57
CA ALA A 112 17.69 6.78 9.95
C ALA A 112 19.14 6.97 10.45
N TYR A 113 20.06 7.50 9.64
CA TYR A 113 21.26 8.12 10.21
C TYR A 113 21.04 9.63 10.28
N ASP A 114 21.06 10.19 11.49
CA ASP A 114 21.10 11.62 11.70
C ASP A 114 22.33 12.18 10.96
N LYS A 115 22.07 13.01 9.95
CA LYS A 115 23.09 13.52 9.01
C LYS A 115 24.22 14.23 9.74
N SER A 116 23.95 14.78 10.93
CA SER A 116 24.92 15.43 11.80
C SER A 116 26.03 14.47 12.31
N SER A 117 25.71 13.20 12.56
CA SER A 117 26.62 12.25 13.22
C SER A 117 27.65 11.62 12.27
N VAL A 118 27.29 11.46 10.99
CA VAL A 118 28.20 11.00 9.93
C VAL A 118 29.18 12.12 9.56
N ASP A 119 28.73 13.38 9.54
CA ASP A 119 29.60 14.54 9.39
C ASP A 119 30.49 14.77 10.62
N LEU A 120 30.00 14.52 11.85
CA LEU A 120 30.83 14.54 13.07
C LEU A 120 31.86 13.40 13.13
N GLN A 121 31.59 12.23 12.55
CA GLN A 121 32.57 11.15 12.43
C GLN A 121 33.58 11.38 11.30
N ARG A 122 33.19 12.07 10.22
CA ARG A 122 34.11 12.55 9.17
C ARG A 122 35.06 13.61 9.74
N SER A 123 34.56 14.59 10.51
CA SER A 123 35.41 15.62 11.12
C SER A 123 36.43 15.04 12.12
N LYS A 124 36.05 14.01 12.89
CA LYS A 124 36.96 13.30 13.81
C LYS A 124 37.93 12.33 13.11
N GLN A 125 37.59 11.82 11.92
CA GLN A 125 38.53 11.02 11.11
C GLN A 125 39.56 11.91 10.40
N ASP A 126 39.20 13.15 10.05
CA ASP A 126 40.13 14.15 9.53
C ASP A 126 41.17 14.61 10.56
N GLU A 127 40.87 14.51 11.87
CA GLU A 127 41.84 14.75 12.96
C GLU A 127 42.93 13.66 13.05
N ALA A 128 42.63 12.43 12.61
CA ALA A 128 43.60 11.32 12.61
C ALA A 128 44.59 11.34 11.42
N VAL A 129 44.46 12.31 10.51
CA VAL A 129 45.30 12.45 9.28
C VAL A 129 46.63 13.18 9.55
N THR A 130 47.00 13.33 10.83
CA THR A 130 48.20 14.06 11.27
C THR A 130 49.54 13.35 11.03
N PHE A 131 49.56 12.16 10.40
CA PHE A 131 50.76 11.31 10.25
C PHE A 131 51.23 11.03 8.80
N ALA A 132 50.73 11.72 7.77
CA ALA A 132 51.28 11.57 6.41
C ALA A 132 52.32 12.67 6.11
N ALA A 133 53.37 12.34 5.33
CA ALA A 133 54.44 13.30 5.01
C ALA A 133 53.96 14.49 4.15
N LEU A 134 53.01 14.25 3.25
CA LEU A 134 52.40 15.21 2.33
C LEU A 134 50.88 14.98 2.29
N PRO A 135 50.13 15.44 3.31
CA PRO A 135 48.69 15.22 3.39
C PRO A 135 47.94 16.09 2.37
N PHE A 136 46.87 15.54 1.80
CA PHE A 136 45.91 16.23 0.95
C PHE A 136 44.51 15.68 1.24
N ARG A 137 43.46 16.50 1.10
CA ARG A 137 42.05 16.10 1.35
C ARG A 137 41.20 16.03 0.08
N ASN A 138 41.42 16.96 -0.85
CA ASN A 138 40.67 17.14 -2.10
C ASN A 138 41.63 17.27 -3.30
N ALA A 139 41.10 17.35 -4.52
CA ALA A 139 41.92 17.43 -5.74
C ALA A 139 42.71 18.74 -5.80
N SER A 140 42.10 19.86 -5.39
CA SER A 140 42.78 21.16 -5.32
C SER A 140 44.02 21.15 -4.42
N GLU A 141 43.91 20.60 -3.21
CA GLU A 141 45.04 20.43 -2.28
C GLU A 141 46.12 19.49 -2.84
N LEU A 142 45.72 18.39 -3.49
CA LEU A 142 46.66 17.47 -4.13
C LEU A 142 47.50 18.18 -5.20
N LEU A 143 46.86 19.01 -6.05
CA LEU A 143 47.56 19.80 -7.06
C LEU A 143 48.48 20.86 -6.45
N GLN A 144 48.06 21.52 -5.36
CA GLN A 144 48.90 22.47 -4.64
C GLN A 144 50.15 21.80 -4.07
N VAL A 145 50.02 20.61 -3.49
CA VAL A 145 51.16 19.82 -3.00
C VAL A 145 52.09 19.41 -4.14
N CYS A 146 51.54 18.94 -5.27
CA CYS A 146 52.34 18.59 -6.45
C CYS A 146 53.14 19.80 -6.97
N ASN A 147 52.51 20.97 -7.05
CA ASN A 147 53.16 22.21 -7.50
C ASN A 147 54.23 22.70 -6.51
N ARG A 148 53.93 22.66 -5.20
CA ARG A 148 54.85 23.10 -4.15
C ARG A 148 56.10 22.24 -4.09
N GLU A 149 55.95 20.92 -4.16
CA GLU A 149 57.06 19.97 -4.04
C GLU A 149 57.71 19.64 -5.40
N SER A 150 57.16 20.15 -6.51
CA SER A 150 57.55 19.77 -7.88
C SER A 150 57.53 18.26 -8.11
N MET A 151 56.47 17.61 -7.64
CA MET A 151 56.28 16.15 -7.68
C MET A 151 55.05 15.78 -8.51
N THR A 152 55.09 14.61 -9.14
CA THR A 152 53.91 13.96 -9.71
C THR A 152 52.98 13.42 -8.62
N ILE A 153 51.71 13.19 -8.95
CA ILE A 153 50.73 12.61 -8.01
C ILE A 153 51.23 11.26 -7.46
N ALA A 154 51.79 10.40 -8.32
CA ALA A 154 52.37 9.13 -7.89
C ALA A 154 53.53 9.30 -6.90
N GLN A 155 54.41 10.29 -7.10
CA GLN A 155 55.52 10.57 -6.18
C GLN A 155 55.03 11.10 -4.82
N VAL A 156 53.96 11.90 -4.79
CA VAL A 156 53.34 12.36 -3.55
C VAL A 156 52.81 11.16 -2.74
N VAL A 157 52.08 10.25 -3.39
CA VAL A 157 51.57 9.02 -2.72
C VAL A 157 52.72 8.12 -2.29
N TYR A 158 53.73 7.93 -3.14
CA TYR A 158 54.90 7.13 -2.81
C TYR A 158 55.64 7.66 -1.58
N ARG A 159 55.83 8.99 -1.49
CA ARG A 159 56.45 9.65 -0.34
C ARG A 159 55.62 9.52 0.94
N ASN A 160 54.30 9.51 0.82
CA ASN A 160 53.42 9.21 1.95
C ASN A 160 53.55 7.75 2.41
N GLU A 161 53.60 6.80 1.47
CA GLU A 161 53.76 5.37 1.79
C GLU A 161 55.11 5.04 2.44
N LEU A 162 56.19 5.71 2.01
CA LEU A 162 57.53 5.59 2.61
C LEU A 162 57.57 6.00 4.08
N HIS A 163 56.59 6.77 4.56
CA HIS A 163 56.49 7.13 5.97
C HIS A 163 56.12 5.92 6.85
N TRP A 164 55.43 4.92 6.28
CA TRP A 164 54.94 3.76 7.01
C TRP A 164 55.64 2.45 6.65
N ARG A 165 56.28 2.37 5.48
CA ARG A 165 56.81 1.12 4.90
C ARG A 165 58.13 1.36 4.19
N SER A 166 58.98 0.33 4.14
CA SER A 166 60.20 0.39 3.33
C SER A 166 59.89 0.33 1.83
N GLU A 167 60.76 0.91 1.00
CA GLU A 167 60.67 0.85 -0.47
C GLU A 167 60.51 -0.59 -0.99
N SER A 168 61.30 -1.54 -0.45
CA SER A 168 61.22 -2.96 -0.83
C SER A 168 59.85 -3.58 -0.52
N GLU A 169 59.23 -3.18 0.60
CA GLU A 169 57.93 -3.68 1.01
C GLU A 169 56.80 -3.09 0.16
N ILE A 170 56.89 -1.80 -0.16
CA ILE A 170 55.94 -1.10 -1.04
C ILE A 170 55.95 -1.75 -2.42
N ARG A 171 57.13 -1.92 -3.02
CA ARG A 171 57.30 -2.53 -4.35
C ARG A 171 56.74 -3.94 -4.38
N ARG A 172 57.10 -4.77 -3.40
CA ARG A 172 56.61 -6.16 -3.31
C ARG A 172 55.08 -6.20 -3.19
N LYS A 173 54.49 -5.41 -2.29
CA LYS A 173 53.03 -5.40 -2.09
C LYS A 173 52.26 -4.88 -3.30
N LEU A 174 52.78 -3.89 -4.03
CA LEU A 174 52.16 -3.42 -5.28
C LEU A 174 52.22 -4.46 -6.38
N MET A 175 53.35 -5.16 -6.50
CA MET A 175 53.47 -6.25 -7.45
C MET A 175 52.54 -7.41 -7.11
N ASP A 176 52.35 -7.73 -5.83
CA ASP A 176 51.36 -8.73 -5.40
C ASP A 176 49.93 -8.34 -5.83
N ILE A 177 49.57 -7.05 -5.71
CA ILE A 177 48.27 -6.52 -6.17
C ILE A 177 48.12 -6.67 -7.69
N TRP A 178 49.13 -6.26 -8.45
CA TRP A 178 49.13 -6.36 -9.90
C TRP A 178 49.07 -7.81 -10.38
N ASN A 179 49.89 -8.69 -9.81
CA ASN A 179 49.93 -10.11 -10.18
C ASN A 179 48.57 -10.79 -9.94
N THR A 180 47.86 -10.39 -8.88
CA THR A 180 46.49 -10.87 -8.62
C THR A 180 45.52 -10.41 -9.72
N MET A 181 45.58 -9.13 -10.09
CA MET A 181 44.77 -8.55 -11.17
C MET A 181 45.03 -9.23 -12.53
N ASP A 182 46.30 -9.42 -12.89
CA ASP A 182 46.73 -10.08 -14.12
C ASP A 182 46.32 -11.56 -14.13
N GLN A 183 46.37 -12.24 -12.98
CA GLN A 183 45.90 -13.62 -12.85
C GLN A 183 44.38 -13.73 -13.06
N SER A 184 43.58 -12.79 -12.55
CA SER A 184 42.13 -12.76 -12.80
C SER A 184 41.81 -12.61 -14.29
N ILE A 185 42.56 -11.78 -15.02
CA ILE A 185 42.43 -11.66 -16.49
C ILE A 185 42.75 -13.00 -17.16
N LYS A 186 43.88 -13.62 -16.79
CA LYS A 186 44.31 -14.91 -17.36
C LYS A 186 43.28 -16.02 -17.11
N ASN A 187 42.78 -16.13 -15.89
CA ASN A 187 41.76 -17.11 -15.54
C ASN A 187 40.50 -16.90 -16.37
N GLY A 188 39.97 -15.66 -16.44
CA GLY A 188 38.77 -15.36 -17.23
C GLY A 188 38.94 -15.64 -18.73
N CYS A 189 40.13 -15.42 -19.29
CA CYS A 189 40.44 -15.70 -20.70
C CYS A 189 40.64 -17.19 -21.00
N LEU A 190 41.09 -17.98 -20.03
CA LEU A 190 41.45 -19.39 -20.18
C LEU A 190 40.44 -20.35 -19.53
N ASN A 191 39.31 -19.84 -19.03
CA ASN A 191 38.31 -20.65 -18.35
C ASN A 191 37.58 -21.58 -19.34
N ASP A 192 37.48 -22.86 -19.00
CA ASP A 192 36.82 -23.89 -19.82
C ASP A 192 35.32 -24.08 -19.49
N GLU A 193 34.81 -23.42 -18.44
CA GLU A 193 33.39 -23.46 -18.09
C GLU A 193 32.52 -22.70 -19.11
N GLU A 194 31.43 -23.31 -19.57
CA GLU A 194 30.57 -22.67 -20.57
C GLU A 194 29.66 -21.57 -19.97
N TYR A 195 29.27 -21.71 -18.70
CA TYR A 195 28.30 -20.83 -18.05
C TYR A 195 28.80 -20.29 -16.71
N LEU A 196 28.45 -19.05 -16.40
CA LEU A 196 28.60 -18.46 -15.08
C LEU A 196 27.66 -19.14 -14.06
N PRO A 197 28.07 -19.27 -12.80
CA PRO A 197 27.22 -19.80 -11.73
C PRO A 197 26.06 -18.84 -11.44
N GLY A 198 24.87 -19.39 -11.20
CA GLY A 198 23.65 -18.63 -10.89
C GLY A 198 22.41 -19.13 -11.63
N SER A 199 21.23 -18.64 -11.22
CA SER A 199 19.93 -19.08 -11.76
C SER A 199 19.70 -18.72 -13.23
N LEU A 200 20.40 -17.70 -13.74
CA LEU A 200 20.26 -17.21 -15.11
C LEU A 200 21.12 -17.95 -16.16
N LYS A 201 22.08 -18.81 -15.74
CA LYS A 201 22.98 -19.58 -16.63
C LYS A 201 23.55 -18.74 -17.79
N ILE A 202 24.23 -17.64 -17.47
CA ILE A 202 24.80 -16.72 -18.47
C ILE A 202 26.04 -17.35 -19.09
N ARG A 203 26.17 -17.33 -20.42
CA ARG A 203 27.33 -17.91 -21.12
C ARG A 203 28.58 -17.03 -20.96
N ARG A 204 29.74 -17.63 -20.67
CA ARG A 204 31.03 -16.93 -20.68
C ARG A 204 31.41 -16.52 -22.10
N ARG A 205 31.86 -15.28 -22.29
CA ARG A 205 32.26 -14.72 -23.58
C ARG A 205 33.77 -14.53 -23.68
N ALA A 206 34.46 -14.25 -22.58
CA ALA A 206 35.90 -13.95 -22.61
C ALA A 206 36.73 -15.08 -23.25
N PRO A 207 36.55 -16.39 -22.94
CA PRO A 207 37.34 -17.45 -23.56
C PRO A 207 37.13 -17.60 -25.08
N GLY A 208 35.91 -17.32 -25.55
CA GLY A 208 35.59 -17.33 -26.97
C GLY A 208 36.19 -16.14 -27.72
N LEU A 209 36.06 -14.94 -27.15
CA LEU A 209 36.62 -13.71 -27.68
C LEU A 209 38.15 -13.77 -27.72
N TYR A 210 38.80 -14.26 -26.67
CA TYR A 210 40.25 -14.43 -26.59
C TYR A 210 40.77 -15.36 -27.69
N ARG A 211 40.15 -16.53 -27.89
CA ARG A 211 40.51 -17.46 -28.97
C ARG A 211 40.34 -16.84 -30.35
N ASN A 212 39.28 -16.07 -30.57
CA ASN A 212 39.03 -15.43 -31.86
C ASN A 212 40.01 -14.30 -32.16
N LEU A 213 40.34 -13.46 -31.18
CA LEU A 213 41.32 -12.39 -31.31
C LEU A 213 42.73 -12.96 -31.55
N LEU A 214 43.10 -14.05 -30.88
CA LEU A 214 44.37 -14.76 -31.13
C LEU A 214 44.43 -15.42 -32.51
N LYS A 215 43.31 -15.99 -33.00
CA LYS A 215 43.24 -16.53 -34.38
C LYS A 215 43.36 -15.42 -35.42
N GLY A 216 42.70 -14.28 -35.18
CA GLY A 216 42.78 -13.09 -36.05
C GLY A 216 44.17 -12.47 -36.09
N SER A 217 44.88 -12.42 -34.95
CA SER A 217 46.27 -11.93 -34.88
C SER A 217 47.27 -12.89 -35.54
N MET A 218 47.02 -14.20 -35.51
CA MET A 218 47.83 -15.19 -36.23
C MET A 218 47.62 -15.14 -37.77
N GLN A 219 46.40 -14.86 -38.24
CA GLN A 219 46.14 -14.70 -39.68
C GLN A 219 46.81 -13.45 -40.27
N THR A 220 47.00 -12.39 -39.48
CA THR A 220 47.77 -11.20 -39.92
C THR A 220 49.28 -11.45 -40.05
N ASN A 221 49.81 -12.52 -39.45
CA ASN A 221 51.22 -12.90 -39.52
C ASN A 221 51.54 -13.98 -40.58
N ALA A 222 50.55 -14.46 -41.34
CA ALA A 222 50.70 -15.55 -42.29
C ALA A 222 51.40 -15.18 -43.63
N PHE A 223 52.24 -14.15 -43.66
CA PHE A 223 53.10 -13.83 -44.82
C PHE A 223 54.59 -14.12 -44.61
N VAL A 224 55.00 -14.72 -43.49
CA VAL A 224 56.39 -15.18 -43.29
C VAL A 224 56.43 -16.64 -42.83
N SER A 225 56.76 -17.50 -43.79
CA SER A 225 57.23 -18.90 -43.80
C SER A 225 57.12 -19.83 -42.58
N HIS A 226 56.45 -20.95 -42.83
CA HIS A 226 56.73 -22.37 -42.47
C HIS A 226 57.48 -22.75 -41.17
N ASN A 227 56.83 -23.68 -40.46
CA ASN A 227 57.32 -24.60 -39.41
C ASN A 227 57.45 -24.06 -37.98
N ILE A 228 56.31 -23.87 -37.30
CA ILE A 228 56.25 -23.92 -35.82
C ILE A 228 54.98 -24.65 -35.37
N THR A 229 55.11 -25.84 -34.78
CA THR A 229 54.00 -26.72 -34.32
C THR A 229 53.67 -26.55 -32.82
N LYS A 230 54.06 -25.43 -32.20
CA LYS A 230 53.65 -25.04 -30.83
C LYS A 230 53.45 -23.53 -30.73
N PRO A 231 52.46 -23.03 -29.96
CA PRO A 231 52.33 -21.61 -29.69
C PRO A 231 53.57 -21.13 -28.93
N PRO A 232 54.17 -19.97 -29.27
CA PRO A 232 55.33 -19.47 -28.55
C PRO A 232 54.91 -19.06 -27.13
N ILE A 233 55.73 -19.44 -26.16
CA ILE A 233 55.63 -19.02 -24.77
C ILE A 233 56.11 -17.57 -24.69
N ALA A 234 55.41 -16.77 -23.89
CA ALA A 234 55.58 -15.33 -23.73
C ALA A 234 57.06 -14.91 -23.49
N GLY A 235 57.59 -14.13 -24.44
CA GLY A 235 58.87 -13.45 -24.39
C GLY A 235 59.14 -12.87 -25.77
N ASP A 236 59.41 -11.56 -25.87
CA ASP A 236 59.73 -10.82 -27.10
C ASP A 236 58.56 -10.44 -28.03
N SER A 237 57.61 -9.67 -27.49
CA SER A 237 56.64 -8.87 -28.25
C SER A 237 57.21 -7.55 -28.80
N LYS A 238 58.41 -7.11 -28.37
CA LYS A 238 59.01 -5.82 -28.81
C LYS A 238 59.67 -5.88 -30.20
N GLU A 239 60.30 -6.98 -30.59
CA GLU A 239 61.01 -7.08 -31.89
C GLU A 239 60.07 -7.18 -33.11
N ILE A 240 58.81 -7.56 -32.91
CA ILE A 240 57.83 -7.74 -34.00
C ILE A 240 57.20 -6.41 -34.45
N ILE A 241 57.20 -5.38 -33.59
CA ILE A 241 56.46 -4.13 -33.81
C ILE A 241 57.20 -3.15 -34.75
N GLU A 242 58.54 -3.24 -34.85
CA GLU A 242 59.34 -2.33 -35.68
C GLU A 242 59.24 -2.59 -37.20
N PHE A 243 58.82 -3.78 -37.63
CA PHE A 243 58.83 -4.17 -39.06
C PHE A 243 57.49 -4.02 -39.81
N LEU A 244 56.46 -3.43 -39.20
CA LEU A 244 55.10 -3.43 -39.78
C LEU A 244 54.74 -2.14 -40.55
N SER A 245 54.18 -2.32 -41.77
CA SER A 245 53.72 -1.24 -42.66
C SER A 245 52.59 -0.38 -42.07
N HIS A 246 52.43 0.86 -42.54
CA HIS A 246 51.45 1.84 -42.05
C HIS A 246 49.98 1.36 -42.06
N ASN A 247 49.58 0.51 -43.02
CA ASN A 247 48.23 -0.06 -43.05
C ASN A 247 48.03 -1.20 -42.03
N THR A 248 49.11 -1.90 -41.67
CA THR A 248 49.09 -2.94 -40.62
C THR A 248 49.02 -2.31 -39.24
N ARG A 249 49.67 -1.15 -39.00
CA ARG A 249 49.54 -0.38 -37.75
C ARG A 249 48.11 0.12 -37.48
N LYS A 250 47.36 0.53 -38.52
CA LYS A 250 45.94 0.91 -38.38
C LYS A 250 45.03 -0.27 -37.98
N LYS A 251 45.29 -1.48 -38.50
CA LYS A 251 44.58 -2.70 -38.09
C LYS A 251 44.98 -3.18 -36.69
N LEU A 252 46.25 -2.98 -36.28
CA LEU A 252 46.73 -3.28 -34.94
C LEU A 252 46.08 -2.41 -33.86
N ASN A 253 45.87 -1.12 -34.12
CA ASN A 253 45.21 -0.21 -33.19
C ASN A 253 43.73 -0.55 -32.92
N LEU A 254 43.02 -1.09 -33.93
CA LEU A 254 41.66 -1.63 -33.76
C LEU A 254 41.68 -2.91 -32.91
N LEU A 255 42.62 -3.82 -33.17
CA LEU A 255 42.79 -5.06 -32.40
C LEU A 255 43.17 -4.80 -30.93
N ALA A 256 43.94 -3.74 -30.64
CA ALA A 256 44.38 -3.41 -29.27
C ALA A 256 43.21 -2.98 -28.37
N LEU A 257 42.24 -2.22 -28.89
CA LEU A 257 41.03 -1.84 -28.14
C LEU A 257 40.07 -3.03 -27.91
N ASP A 258 40.10 -4.02 -28.80
CA ASP A 258 39.34 -5.26 -28.60
C ASP A 258 39.89 -6.07 -27.40
N PHE A 259 41.23 -6.07 -27.22
CA PHE A 259 41.87 -6.67 -26.02
C PHE A 259 41.50 -5.92 -24.73
N LEU A 260 41.38 -4.59 -24.77
CA LEU A 260 40.94 -3.80 -23.61
C LEU A 260 39.55 -4.24 -23.13
N SER A 261 38.59 -4.35 -24.05
CA SER A 261 37.22 -4.78 -23.73
C SER A 261 37.20 -6.24 -23.25
N LEU A 262 37.99 -7.11 -23.90
CA LEU A 262 38.15 -8.51 -23.49
C LEU A 262 38.67 -8.61 -22.05
N TYR A 263 39.75 -7.90 -21.69
CA TYR A 263 40.34 -7.97 -20.36
C TYR A 263 39.35 -7.54 -19.28
N ALA A 264 38.56 -6.50 -19.53
CA ALA A 264 37.51 -6.07 -18.61
C ALA A 264 36.41 -7.13 -18.46
N ILE A 265 35.98 -7.77 -19.55
CA ILE A 265 35.00 -8.86 -19.50
C ILE A 265 35.56 -10.06 -18.73
N ALA A 266 36.81 -10.45 -18.99
CA ALA A 266 37.47 -11.60 -18.36
C ALA A 266 37.50 -11.49 -16.84
N VAL A 267 37.89 -10.32 -16.32
CA VAL A 267 37.92 -10.08 -14.87
C VAL A 267 36.53 -10.14 -14.25
N ASN A 268 35.51 -9.57 -14.90
CA ASN A 268 34.15 -9.58 -14.37
C ASN A 268 33.49 -10.96 -14.45
N GLU A 269 33.76 -11.74 -15.49
CA GLU A 269 33.30 -13.13 -15.60
C GLU A 269 33.96 -14.01 -14.53
N GLU A 270 35.26 -13.81 -14.26
CA GLU A 270 35.96 -14.51 -13.18
C GLU A 270 35.41 -14.14 -11.81
N ASN A 271 35.20 -12.85 -11.55
CA ASN A 271 34.62 -12.38 -10.29
C ASN A 271 33.15 -12.84 -10.12
N ALA A 272 32.38 -12.97 -11.20
CA ALA A 272 31.03 -13.53 -11.18
C ALA A 272 30.99 -15.03 -10.85
N ALA A 273 32.10 -15.75 -10.99
CA ALA A 273 32.21 -17.17 -10.66
C ALA A 273 32.09 -17.48 -9.15
N GLY A 274 32.18 -16.47 -8.28
CA GLY A 274 32.12 -16.60 -6.82
C GLY A 274 30.74 -16.92 -6.20
N GLY A 275 29.70 -17.21 -6.99
CA GLY A 275 28.45 -17.83 -6.53
C GLY A 275 27.45 -16.96 -5.76
N ARG A 276 27.87 -15.93 -5.02
CA ARG A 276 27.04 -14.83 -4.45
C ARG A 276 27.98 -13.76 -3.86
N VAL A 277 28.23 -12.69 -4.63
CA VAL A 277 28.76 -11.37 -4.23
C VAL A 277 30.07 -11.37 -3.41
N VAL A 278 31.17 -10.96 -4.06
CA VAL A 278 32.42 -10.53 -3.38
C VAL A 278 32.44 -9.00 -3.28
N THR A 279 32.64 -8.45 -2.06
CA THR A 279 32.60 -7.00 -1.81
C THR A 279 33.98 -6.31 -1.83
N ALA A 280 34.04 -5.21 -2.61
CA ALA A 280 34.90 -4.00 -2.53
C ALA A 280 36.21 -3.90 -3.38
N PRO A 281 36.31 -2.95 -4.35
CA PRO A 281 35.20 -2.34 -5.09
C PRO A 281 34.49 -3.46 -5.85
N THR A 282 33.18 -3.38 -5.80
CA THR A 282 32.22 -4.39 -6.26
C THR A 282 32.52 -4.93 -7.65
N ASN A 283 31.96 -6.10 -7.93
CA ASN A 283 32.03 -6.79 -9.22
C ASN A 283 31.69 -5.87 -10.43
N GLY A 284 31.03 -4.73 -10.19
CA GLY A 284 30.72 -3.69 -11.17
C GLY A 284 31.82 -2.67 -11.50
N ALA A 285 33.03 -2.75 -10.92
CA ALA A 285 34.13 -1.82 -11.22
C ALA A 285 35.51 -2.49 -11.34
N ALA A 286 35.63 -3.72 -10.82
CA ALA A 286 36.89 -4.44 -10.68
C ALA A 286 37.57 -4.75 -12.01
N GLY A 287 36.84 -4.80 -13.13
CA GLY A 287 37.41 -5.07 -14.46
C GLY A 287 38.12 -3.89 -15.12
N ILE A 288 37.81 -2.63 -14.75
CA ILE A 288 38.28 -1.45 -15.51
C ILE A 288 39.77 -1.17 -15.29
N ILE A 289 40.19 -1.01 -14.03
CA ILE A 289 41.58 -0.75 -13.63
C ILE A 289 42.55 -1.80 -14.20
N PRO A 290 42.34 -3.12 -13.98
CA PRO A 290 43.26 -4.13 -14.49
C PRO A 290 43.26 -4.22 -16.00
N ALA A 291 42.12 -4.01 -16.67
CA ALA A 291 42.05 -4.01 -18.13
C ALA A 291 42.85 -2.87 -18.76
N VAL A 292 42.70 -1.65 -18.26
CA VAL A 292 43.41 -0.46 -18.78
C VAL A 292 44.92 -0.59 -18.52
N LEU A 293 45.32 -1.04 -17.33
CA LEU A 293 46.73 -1.24 -17.02
C LEU A 293 47.33 -2.37 -17.87
N LYS A 294 46.64 -3.52 -18.01
CA LYS A 294 47.11 -4.63 -18.87
C LYS A 294 47.24 -4.21 -20.32
N TYR A 295 46.25 -3.48 -20.84
CA TYR A 295 46.29 -2.89 -22.17
C TYR A 295 47.51 -1.98 -22.35
N TYR A 296 47.79 -1.08 -21.41
CA TYR A 296 48.97 -0.22 -21.48
C TYR A 296 50.27 -1.03 -21.46
N LEU A 297 50.37 -2.03 -20.57
CA LEU A 297 51.58 -2.84 -20.43
C LEU A 297 51.87 -3.73 -21.64
N ASP A 298 50.84 -4.31 -22.25
CA ASP A 298 51.01 -5.22 -23.39
C ASP A 298 51.31 -4.48 -24.70
N PHE A 299 50.83 -3.24 -24.86
CA PHE A 299 50.87 -2.53 -26.15
C PHE A 299 51.69 -1.23 -26.16
N ILE A 300 51.97 -0.61 -25.00
CA ILE A 300 52.57 0.74 -24.93
C ILE A 300 53.80 0.79 -24.03
N SER A 301 53.79 0.14 -22.86
CA SER A 301 54.83 0.30 -21.83
C SER A 301 56.22 -0.14 -22.29
N GLU A 302 57.21 0.69 -22.00
CA GLU A 302 58.62 0.35 -22.19
C GLU A 302 59.29 -0.14 -20.92
N ASN A 303 58.79 0.27 -19.74
CA ASN A 303 59.28 -0.09 -18.41
C ASN A 303 58.10 -0.52 -17.50
N PRO A 304 57.66 -1.79 -17.62
CA PRO A 304 56.45 -2.29 -16.96
C PRO A 304 56.42 -2.06 -15.45
N GLU A 305 57.56 -2.25 -14.79
CA GLU A 305 57.63 -2.19 -13.34
C GLU A 305 57.45 -0.78 -12.78
N LYS A 306 58.10 0.21 -13.39
CA LYS A 306 57.91 1.61 -13.02
C LYS A 306 56.48 2.06 -13.33
N ASP A 307 55.96 1.68 -14.49
CA ASP A 307 54.66 2.13 -14.96
C ASP A 307 53.51 1.54 -14.13
N ILE A 308 53.61 0.28 -13.69
CA ILE A 308 52.67 -0.32 -12.73
C ILE A 308 52.57 0.52 -11.46
N MET A 309 53.71 0.91 -10.89
CA MET A 309 53.73 1.71 -9.66
C MET A 309 53.12 3.10 -9.90
N THR A 310 53.51 3.79 -10.96
CA THR A 310 52.98 5.12 -11.31
C THR A 310 51.47 5.08 -11.54
N PHE A 311 50.97 4.08 -12.27
CA PHE A 311 49.54 3.90 -12.52
C PHE A 311 48.77 3.69 -11.22
N LEU A 312 49.15 2.68 -10.44
CA LEU A 312 48.41 2.28 -9.24
C LEU A 312 48.44 3.35 -8.15
N PHE A 313 49.56 4.04 -7.95
CA PHE A 313 49.62 5.15 -6.99
C PHE A 313 48.73 6.32 -7.40
N THR A 314 48.74 6.68 -8.67
CA THR A 314 47.88 7.76 -9.18
C THR A 314 46.41 7.39 -9.06
N SER A 315 46.03 6.19 -9.49
CA SER A 315 44.66 5.67 -9.34
C SER A 315 44.23 5.64 -7.87
N ALA A 316 45.12 5.26 -6.94
CA ALA A 316 44.83 5.25 -5.51
C ALA A 316 44.58 6.66 -4.95
N ALA A 317 45.35 7.68 -5.37
CA ALA A 317 45.11 9.07 -4.98
C ALA A 317 43.71 9.54 -5.37
N ILE A 318 43.31 9.30 -6.62
CA ILE A 318 41.99 9.67 -7.12
C ILE A 318 40.88 8.93 -6.38
N GLY A 319 41.03 7.61 -6.20
CA GLY A 319 40.06 6.81 -5.43
C GLY A 319 39.91 7.28 -3.99
N MET A 320 40.99 7.76 -3.37
CA MET A 320 40.98 8.33 -2.02
C MET A 320 40.21 9.66 -1.94
N ILE A 321 40.31 10.52 -2.96
CA ILE A 321 39.55 11.77 -3.05
C ILE A 321 38.04 11.46 -3.19
N TYR A 322 37.65 10.52 -4.07
CA TYR A 322 36.25 10.08 -4.19
C TYR A 322 35.70 9.50 -2.89
N LYS A 323 36.49 8.66 -2.20
CA LYS A 323 36.08 8.07 -0.93
C LYS A 323 35.84 9.13 0.18
N ARG A 324 36.48 10.29 0.08
CA ARG A 324 36.34 11.39 1.04
C ARG A 324 35.23 12.36 0.66
N GLY A 325 35.19 12.80 -0.60
CA GLY A 325 34.20 13.77 -1.08
C GLY A 325 32.83 13.16 -1.40
N ALA A 326 32.77 11.86 -1.72
CA ALA A 326 31.57 11.16 -2.15
C ALA A 326 31.59 9.69 -1.65
N SER A 327 30.83 8.82 -2.32
CA SER A 327 30.78 7.39 -2.03
C SER A 327 31.05 6.58 -3.29
N ILE A 328 31.76 5.46 -3.12
CA ILE A 328 32.09 4.53 -4.21
C ILE A 328 31.12 3.34 -4.29
N SER A 329 30.03 3.39 -3.51
CA SER A 329 29.04 2.31 -3.41
C SER A 329 27.90 2.50 -4.42
N ALA A 330 27.58 1.47 -5.22
CA ALA A 330 26.37 1.52 -6.06
C ALA A 330 25.07 1.53 -5.27
N ALA A 331 25.09 1.04 -4.02
CA ALA A 331 23.96 1.20 -3.15
C ALA A 331 23.70 2.70 -2.90
N GLU A 332 24.72 3.51 -2.65
CA GLU A 332 24.51 4.93 -2.34
C GLU A 332 24.30 5.78 -3.61
N MET A 333 25.10 5.52 -4.64
CA MET A 333 25.24 6.42 -5.79
C MET A 333 24.70 5.84 -7.09
N GLY A 334 24.32 4.56 -7.14
CA GLY A 334 24.09 3.85 -8.41
C GLY A 334 25.39 3.48 -9.11
N CYS A 335 25.33 2.95 -10.34
CA CYS A 335 26.53 2.48 -11.07
C CYS A 335 27.56 3.59 -11.35
N GLN A 336 27.19 4.88 -11.30
CA GLN A 336 28.15 5.99 -11.32
C GLN A 336 29.16 5.92 -10.15
N GLY A 337 28.76 5.38 -9.00
CA GLY A 337 29.61 5.13 -7.83
C GLY A 337 30.74 4.13 -8.07
N GLU A 338 30.50 3.18 -8.96
CA GLU A 338 31.40 2.04 -9.17
C GLU A 338 32.13 2.19 -10.49
N VAL A 339 31.40 2.09 -11.59
CA VAL A 339 31.91 2.20 -12.96
C VAL A 339 32.51 3.59 -13.18
N GLY A 340 31.83 4.64 -12.70
CA GLY A 340 32.29 6.03 -12.88
C GLY A 340 33.59 6.31 -12.13
N VAL A 341 33.68 5.90 -10.86
CA VAL A 341 34.89 6.11 -10.05
C VAL A 341 36.06 5.28 -10.60
N ALA A 342 35.85 4.01 -10.97
CA ALA A 342 36.92 3.20 -11.54
C ALA A 342 37.36 3.67 -12.93
N CYS A 343 36.45 4.19 -13.75
CA CYS A 343 36.76 4.87 -15.00
C CYS A 343 37.65 6.09 -14.75
N SER A 344 37.27 6.96 -13.80
CA SER A 344 38.05 8.13 -13.39
C SER A 344 39.45 7.76 -12.87
N MET A 345 39.56 6.78 -11.98
CA MET A 345 40.83 6.27 -11.45
C MET A 345 41.75 5.74 -12.55
N SER A 346 41.19 5.02 -13.53
CA SER A 346 41.95 4.40 -14.62
C SER A 346 42.38 5.42 -15.66
N ALA A 347 41.54 6.41 -15.95
CA ALA A 347 41.88 7.52 -16.85
C ALA A 347 43.06 8.33 -16.28
N ALA A 348 43.02 8.63 -14.98
CA ALA A 348 44.11 9.33 -14.29
C ALA A 348 45.42 8.52 -14.28
N GLY A 349 45.34 7.23 -13.95
CA GLY A 349 46.48 6.32 -13.96
C GLY A 349 47.12 6.23 -15.34
N LEU A 350 46.31 6.11 -16.39
CA LEU A 350 46.77 6.04 -17.77
C LEU A 350 47.43 7.36 -18.22
N ALA A 351 46.81 8.50 -17.93
CA ALA A 351 47.39 9.81 -18.23
C ALA A 351 48.76 9.97 -17.55
N ALA A 352 48.90 9.55 -16.29
CA ALA A 352 50.15 9.65 -15.54
C ALA A 352 51.29 8.82 -16.14
N VAL A 353 51.05 7.57 -16.54
CA VAL A 353 52.08 6.73 -17.19
C VAL A 353 52.42 7.22 -18.61
N MET A 354 51.50 7.94 -19.26
CA MET A 354 51.75 8.61 -20.54
C MET A 354 52.48 9.96 -20.39
N GLY A 355 52.91 10.33 -19.19
CA GLY A 355 53.72 11.54 -18.94
C GLY A 355 52.91 12.83 -18.79
N ALA A 356 51.61 12.74 -18.50
CA ALA A 356 50.77 13.91 -18.25
C ALA A 356 51.24 14.75 -17.05
N THR A 357 51.03 16.06 -17.12
CA THR A 357 51.18 16.94 -15.95
C THR A 357 50.12 16.61 -14.88
N PRO A 358 50.34 16.93 -13.57
CA PRO A 358 49.34 16.70 -12.53
C PRO A 358 47.96 17.30 -12.86
N LYS A 359 47.95 18.47 -13.53
CA LYS A 359 46.70 19.11 -13.97
C LYS A 359 45.99 18.32 -15.07
N GLN A 360 46.71 17.80 -16.05
CA GLN A 360 46.14 16.91 -17.07
C GLN A 360 45.65 15.58 -16.49
N VAL A 361 46.34 15.05 -15.46
CA VAL A 361 45.88 13.84 -14.74
C VAL A 361 44.56 14.10 -14.01
N GLU A 362 44.41 15.26 -13.39
CA GLU A 362 43.14 15.67 -12.76
C GLU A 362 42.03 15.89 -13.80
N ASN A 363 42.32 16.53 -14.93
CA ASN A 363 41.37 16.66 -16.04
C ASN A 363 40.94 15.28 -16.59
N ALA A 364 41.86 14.32 -16.70
CA ALA A 364 41.53 12.96 -17.14
C ALA A 364 40.58 12.25 -16.16
N ALA A 365 40.81 12.43 -14.85
CA ALA A 365 39.94 11.91 -13.81
C ALA A 365 38.53 12.54 -13.87
N GLU A 366 38.47 13.85 -14.08
CA GLU A 366 37.25 14.65 -14.21
C GLU A 366 36.39 14.16 -15.38
N ILE A 367 36.94 14.16 -16.60
CA ILE A 367 36.26 13.68 -17.82
C ILE A 367 35.79 12.23 -17.65
N GLY A 368 36.61 11.39 -17.00
CA GLY A 368 36.30 9.99 -16.74
C GLY A 368 35.04 9.79 -15.91
N MET A 369 34.73 10.71 -14.99
CA MET A 369 33.50 10.68 -14.20
C MET A 369 32.33 11.36 -14.92
N GLU A 370 32.55 12.48 -15.62
CA GLU A 370 31.47 13.16 -16.37
C GLU A 370 30.76 12.23 -17.35
N HIS A 371 31.51 11.36 -18.05
CA HIS A 371 30.95 10.35 -18.96
C HIS A 371 30.08 9.28 -18.28
N ASN A 372 30.05 9.23 -16.96
CA ASN A 372 29.33 8.24 -16.17
C ASN A 372 28.38 8.85 -15.13
N LEU A 373 28.24 10.19 -15.07
CA LEU A 373 27.28 10.85 -14.19
C LEU A 373 25.84 10.41 -14.51
N GLY A 374 25.07 10.13 -13.46
CA GLY A 374 23.67 9.69 -13.57
C GLY A 374 23.49 8.22 -13.96
N LEU A 375 24.57 7.44 -14.12
CA LEU A 375 24.48 6.02 -14.46
C LEU A 375 23.79 5.20 -13.35
N THR A 376 22.65 4.59 -13.68
CA THR A 376 21.78 3.83 -12.77
C THR A 376 22.14 2.34 -12.73
N CYS A 377 21.76 1.63 -11.66
CA CYS A 377 21.75 0.16 -11.64
C CYS A 377 20.51 -0.36 -12.39
N ASP A 378 20.72 -1.26 -13.35
CA ASP A 378 19.63 -1.89 -14.10
C ASP A 378 19.57 -3.39 -13.73
N PRO A 379 18.58 -3.83 -12.93
CA PRO A 379 18.42 -5.25 -12.66
C PRO A 379 17.79 -5.99 -13.84
N ILE A 380 18.38 -7.13 -14.20
CA ILE A 380 17.71 -8.14 -15.02
C ILE A 380 17.30 -9.27 -14.10
N ASN A 381 15.98 -9.50 -13.96
CA ASN A 381 15.41 -10.51 -13.08
C ASN A 381 15.85 -10.37 -11.60
N GLY A 382 15.97 -9.13 -11.12
CA GLY A 382 16.43 -8.83 -9.76
C GLY A 382 17.95 -8.86 -9.57
N LEU A 383 18.73 -9.24 -10.59
CA LEU A 383 20.18 -9.35 -10.52
C LEU A 383 20.85 -8.22 -11.30
N VAL A 384 21.80 -7.50 -10.67
CA VAL A 384 22.55 -6.41 -11.32
C VAL A 384 23.80 -6.89 -12.06
N GLN A 385 24.21 -8.15 -11.88
CA GLN A 385 25.46 -8.68 -12.42
C GLN A 385 25.51 -8.73 -13.95
N VAL A 386 24.36 -8.89 -14.62
CA VAL A 386 24.34 -9.09 -16.08
C VAL A 386 24.76 -7.82 -16.83
N PRO A 387 24.19 -6.63 -16.54
CA PRO A 387 24.63 -5.41 -17.21
C PRO A 387 26.00 -4.90 -16.74
N CYS A 388 26.47 -5.31 -15.55
CA CYS A 388 27.79 -4.91 -15.04
C CYS A 388 28.94 -5.33 -15.96
N ILE A 389 28.91 -6.54 -16.54
CA ILE A 389 29.99 -7.06 -17.38
C ILE A 389 30.27 -6.12 -18.56
N GLU A 390 29.22 -5.69 -19.26
CA GLU A 390 29.34 -4.82 -20.45
C GLU A 390 29.64 -3.37 -20.08
N ARG A 391 29.04 -2.87 -19.00
CA ARG A 391 29.29 -1.50 -18.53
C ARG A 391 30.74 -1.29 -18.11
N ASN A 392 31.39 -2.30 -17.56
CA ASN A 392 32.82 -2.25 -17.25
C ASN A 392 33.69 -2.27 -18.49
N ALA A 393 33.36 -3.10 -19.48
CA ALA A 393 34.08 -3.10 -20.76
C ALA A 393 34.02 -1.71 -21.41
N LEU A 394 32.84 -1.11 -21.45
CA LEU A 394 32.68 0.25 -21.95
C LEU A 394 33.34 1.31 -21.04
N GLY A 395 33.31 1.11 -19.72
CA GLY A 395 34.01 1.96 -18.75
C GLY A 395 35.53 2.00 -18.98
N ALA A 396 36.14 0.87 -19.33
CA ALA A 396 37.55 0.80 -19.70
C ALA A 396 37.86 1.57 -20.98
N VAL A 397 37.00 1.45 -22.00
CA VAL A 397 37.11 2.25 -23.24
C VAL A 397 36.97 3.75 -22.96
N LYS A 398 36.00 4.14 -22.13
CA LYS A 398 35.80 5.53 -21.71
C LYS A 398 37.01 6.07 -20.95
N ALA A 399 37.68 5.26 -20.13
CA ALA A 399 38.88 5.67 -19.41
C ALA A 399 40.04 6.00 -20.35
N VAL A 400 40.26 5.18 -21.38
CA VAL A 400 41.27 5.46 -22.42
C VAL A 400 40.93 6.73 -23.18
N ALA A 401 39.68 6.91 -23.58
CA ALA A 401 39.23 8.12 -24.27
C ALA A 401 39.40 9.38 -23.41
N ALA A 402 39.05 9.32 -22.12
CA ALA A 402 39.21 10.42 -21.18
C ALA A 402 40.69 10.82 -21.01
N ALA A 403 41.60 9.84 -20.88
CA ALA A 403 43.03 10.11 -20.82
C ALA A 403 43.56 10.75 -22.10
N GLN A 404 43.13 10.27 -23.28
CA GLN A 404 43.52 10.85 -24.57
C GLN A 404 43.02 12.28 -24.75
N LEU A 405 41.78 12.58 -24.35
CA LEU A 405 41.22 13.93 -24.40
C LEU A 405 42.01 14.88 -23.48
N ALA A 406 42.35 14.46 -22.27
CA ALA A 406 43.12 15.28 -21.34
C ALA A 406 44.57 15.51 -21.80
N LEU A 407 45.21 14.51 -22.41
CA LEU A 407 46.58 14.61 -22.94
C LEU A 407 46.68 15.56 -24.13
N ASN A 408 45.67 15.56 -25.02
CA ASN A 408 45.64 16.39 -26.23
C ASN A 408 44.88 17.71 -26.05
N GLY A 409 44.32 17.97 -24.87
CA GLY A 409 43.60 19.20 -24.55
C GLY A 409 44.52 20.39 -24.31
N ASP A 410 43.95 21.60 -24.33
CA ASP A 410 44.64 22.86 -24.03
C ASP A 410 44.88 23.10 -22.53
N GLY A 411 44.41 22.18 -21.68
CA GLY A 411 44.53 22.24 -20.23
C GLY A 411 43.50 23.16 -19.55
N TYR A 412 42.60 23.81 -20.31
CA TYR A 412 41.59 24.72 -19.78
C TYR A 412 40.24 24.02 -19.60
N HIS A 413 39.96 23.59 -18.38
CA HIS A 413 38.67 23.00 -18.00
C HIS A 413 37.90 23.94 -17.07
N ARG A 414 36.62 24.20 -17.38
CA ARG A 414 35.73 25.06 -16.57
C ARG A 414 35.22 24.39 -15.31
N VAL A 415 35.18 23.06 -15.29
CA VAL A 415 34.69 22.23 -14.19
C VAL A 415 35.89 21.53 -13.56
N THR A 416 35.97 21.52 -12.23
CA THR A 416 37.03 20.80 -11.50
C THR A 416 36.56 19.42 -11.06
N LEU A 417 37.51 18.49 -10.83
CA LEU A 417 37.22 17.17 -10.27
C LEU A 417 36.43 17.26 -8.96
N ASP A 418 36.77 18.22 -8.09
CA ASP A 418 36.06 18.45 -6.83
C ASP A 418 34.58 18.82 -7.06
N GLN A 419 34.27 19.63 -8.09
CA GLN A 419 32.88 19.97 -8.46
C GLN A 419 32.13 18.77 -9.04
N VAL A 420 32.80 17.93 -9.84
CA VAL A 420 32.21 16.70 -10.38
C VAL A 420 31.90 15.70 -9.27
N ILE A 421 32.80 15.57 -8.28
CA ILE A 421 32.58 14.73 -7.10
C ILE A 421 31.35 15.20 -6.30
N GLU A 422 31.23 16.51 -6.10
CA GLU A 422 30.07 17.09 -5.42
C GLU A 422 28.77 16.88 -6.21
N THR A 423 28.82 17.04 -7.54
CA THR A 423 27.67 16.81 -8.41
C THR A 423 27.25 15.34 -8.41
N MET A 424 28.21 14.42 -8.45
CA MET A 424 27.97 12.99 -8.31
C MET A 424 27.29 12.67 -6.98
N ARG A 425 27.72 13.30 -5.88
CA ARG A 425 27.11 13.18 -4.55
C ARG A 425 25.65 13.64 -4.54
N GLN A 426 25.37 14.81 -5.09
CA GLN A 426 24.01 15.33 -5.17
C GLN A 426 23.12 14.43 -6.06
N THR A 427 23.64 14.02 -7.22
CA THR A 427 22.93 13.11 -8.15
C THR A 427 22.64 11.76 -7.51
N GLY A 428 23.59 11.22 -6.74
CA GLY A 428 23.40 10.02 -5.94
C GLY A 428 22.28 10.17 -4.92
N ILE A 429 22.23 11.30 -4.19
CA ILE A 429 21.15 11.60 -3.23
C ILE A 429 19.78 11.66 -3.92
N ASP A 430 19.69 12.29 -5.08
CA ASP A 430 18.43 12.50 -5.79
C ASP A 430 17.92 11.25 -6.55
N MET A 431 18.82 10.29 -6.83
CA MET A 431 18.50 9.06 -7.53
C MET A 431 17.52 8.18 -6.72
N LYS A 432 16.41 7.76 -7.36
CA LYS A 432 15.40 6.89 -6.73
C LYS A 432 16.01 5.52 -6.38
N SER A 433 15.63 4.94 -5.24
CA SER A 433 16.17 3.66 -4.76
C SER A 433 16.02 2.51 -5.76
N LYS A 434 14.97 2.52 -6.60
CA LYS A 434 14.77 1.52 -7.67
C LYS A 434 15.87 1.51 -8.74
N TYR A 435 16.67 2.56 -8.83
CA TYR A 435 17.80 2.71 -9.75
C TYR A 435 19.16 2.46 -9.08
N LYS A 436 19.15 1.92 -7.86
CA LYS A 436 20.33 1.60 -7.06
C LYS A 436 20.37 0.10 -6.72
N GLU A 437 21.56 -0.38 -6.40
CA GLU A 437 21.76 -1.73 -5.88
C GLU A 437 21.34 -1.79 -4.39
N THR A 438 20.97 -2.97 -3.91
CA THR A 438 20.74 -3.22 -2.48
C THR A 438 22.08 -3.36 -1.75
N SER A 439 22.08 -3.10 -0.44
CA SER A 439 23.26 -3.30 0.42
C SER A 439 23.69 -4.76 0.55
N GLN A 440 22.88 -5.71 0.08
CA GLN A 440 23.20 -7.15 0.04
C GLN A 440 24.07 -7.53 -1.16
N GLY A 441 24.29 -6.59 -2.11
CA GLY A 441 25.05 -6.79 -3.33
C GLY A 441 24.39 -7.76 -4.31
N GLY A 442 24.62 -7.56 -5.61
CA GLY A 442 24.07 -8.34 -6.70
C GLY A 442 22.55 -8.21 -6.92
N LEU A 443 21.81 -7.53 -6.03
CA LEU A 443 20.34 -7.45 -6.06
C LEU A 443 19.87 -6.00 -6.19
N ALA A 444 18.81 -5.72 -6.96
CA ALA A 444 18.21 -4.38 -7.04
C ALA A 444 16.91 -4.25 -6.25
N VAL A 445 16.59 -3.01 -5.88
CA VAL A 445 15.45 -2.64 -5.02
C VAL A 445 14.09 -2.98 -5.65
N ASN A 446 14.00 -3.06 -6.99
CA ASN A 446 12.79 -3.43 -7.70
C ASN A 446 12.99 -4.71 -8.52
N VAL A 447 12.85 -5.86 -7.87
CA VAL A 447 12.08 -6.93 -8.52
C VAL A 447 10.63 -6.42 -8.50
N PRO A 448 9.87 -6.39 -9.61
CA PRO A 448 8.42 -6.33 -9.50
C PRO A 448 8.05 -7.51 -8.62
N LEU A 449 7.77 -7.24 -7.34
CA LEU A 449 7.61 -8.29 -6.35
C LEU A 449 6.43 -9.11 -6.85
N TYR A 450 6.74 -10.26 -7.43
CA TYR A 450 5.79 -11.31 -7.71
C TYR A 450 5.42 -11.87 -6.33
N PHE A 451 4.62 -11.08 -5.61
CA PHE A 451 4.07 -11.51 -4.34
C PHE A 451 3.10 -12.63 -4.67
N THR A 452 3.43 -13.81 -4.18
CA THR A 452 2.51 -14.93 -4.13
C THR A 452 1.24 -14.49 -3.39
N ILE A 453 0.08 -15.07 -3.74
CA ILE A 453 -1.20 -14.75 -3.10
C ILE A 453 -1.11 -14.87 -1.56
N ALA A 454 -0.34 -15.85 -1.04
CA ALA A 454 -0.08 -16.04 0.39
C ALA A 454 0.58 -14.82 1.09
N LYS A 455 1.32 -14.00 0.34
CA LYS A 455 2.03 -12.81 0.82
C LYS A 455 1.26 -11.50 0.51
N THR A 456 0.01 -11.60 0.09
CA THR A 456 -0.90 -10.46 -0.06
C THR A 456 -1.75 -10.31 1.21
N ARG A 457 -2.01 -9.06 1.61
CA ARG A 457 -2.97 -8.67 2.67
C ARG A 457 -3.90 -7.61 2.08
N ASN A 458 -5.18 -7.93 1.94
CA ASN A 458 -6.20 -6.94 1.58
C ASN A 458 -6.84 -6.46 2.87
N ILE A 459 -6.48 -5.25 3.32
CA ILE A 459 -6.91 -4.71 4.60
C ILE A 459 -7.67 -3.40 4.44
N GLY A 460 -8.55 -3.10 5.38
CA GLY A 460 -9.11 -1.77 5.51
C GLY A 460 -9.07 -1.28 6.94
N ILE A 461 -9.10 0.03 7.11
CA ILE A 461 -9.05 0.66 8.43
C ILE A 461 -10.45 1.13 8.80
N ILE A 462 -10.92 0.70 9.96
CA ILE A 462 -12.22 1.00 10.55
C ILE A 462 -11.99 1.89 11.76
N ALA A 463 -12.64 3.06 11.82
CA ALA A 463 -12.57 3.96 12.97
C ALA A 463 -13.78 4.89 13.03
N HIS A 464 -14.06 5.47 14.20
CA HIS A 464 -14.95 6.63 14.31
C HIS A 464 -14.25 7.93 13.88
N ILE A 465 -15.01 9.02 13.80
CA ILE A 465 -14.51 10.35 13.45
C ILE A 465 -13.44 10.76 14.46
N ASP A 466 -12.37 11.39 13.98
CA ASP A 466 -11.23 11.83 14.78
C ASP A 466 -10.41 10.75 15.50
N ALA A 467 -10.70 9.45 15.37
CA ALA A 467 -9.89 8.39 16.01
C ALA A 467 -8.42 8.32 15.54
N GLY A 468 -8.04 9.12 14.53
CA GLY A 468 -6.70 9.19 13.96
C GLY A 468 -6.46 8.16 12.85
N LYS A 469 -7.52 7.83 12.10
CA LYS A 469 -7.50 6.89 10.97
C LYS A 469 -6.56 7.36 9.85
N THR A 470 -6.84 8.52 9.26
CA THR A 470 -6.02 9.14 8.21
C THR A 470 -4.58 9.32 8.68
N THR A 471 -4.38 9.83 9.90
CA THR A 471 -3.04 9.99 10.49
C THR A 471 -2.29 8.68 10.55
N THR A 472 -2.93 7.58 10.96
CA THR A 472 -2.30 6.26 11.04
C THR A 472 -1.95 5.74 9.64
N THR A 473 -2.87 5.89 8.67
CA THR A 473 -2.64 5.53 7.27
C THR A 473 -1.43 6.27 6.67
N GLU A 474 -1.32 7.57 6.88
CA GLU A 474 -0.18 8.38 6.42
C GLU A 474 1.14 7.88 7.01
N ARG A 475 1.17 7.56 8.31
CA ARG A 475 2.37 6.98 8.94
C ARG A 475 2.70 5.61 8.36
N MET A 476 1.72 4.76 8.04
CA MET A 476 1.97 3.47 7.37
C MET A 476 2.63 3.67 6.00
N LEU A 477 2.17 4.64 5.20
CA LEU A 477 2.75 4.97 3.90
C LEU A 477 4.17 5.54 4.02
N TYR A 478 4.40 6.40 5.01
CA TYR A 478 5.73 6.95 5.32
C TYR A 478 6.72 5.84 5.71
N TYR A 479 6.34 4.97 6.64
CA TYR A 479 7.21 3.87 7.08
C TYR A 479 7.44 2.82 6.00
N ALA A 480 6.46 2.57 5.13
CA ALA A 480 6.66 1.76 3.94
C ALA A 480 7.64 2.42 2.93
N GLY A 481 7.91 3.72 3.05
CA GLY A 481 8.87 4.47 2.22
C GLY A 481 8.26 5.07 0.94
N PHE A 482 6.93 5.21 0.90
CA PHE A 482 6.22 5.75 -0.27
C PHE A 482 6.16 7.28 -0.23
N THR A 483 5.96 7.88 0.94
CA THR A 483 5.98 9.33 1.13
C THR A 483 7.33 9.78 1.69
N ARG A 484 7.89 10.87 1.13
CA ARG A 484 9.18 11.45 1.58
C ARG A 484 9.04 12.33 2.81
N ARG A 485 7.83 12.84 3.05
CA ARG A 485 7.45 13.64 4.20
C ARG A 485 6.20 13.04 4.82
N ILE A 486 6.09 13.22 6.11
CA ILE A 486 4.87 12.95 6.85
C ILE A 486 3.90 14.09 6.52
N GLY A 487 2.72 13.77 5.98
CA GLY A 487 1.63 14.73 5.83
C GLY A 487 0.88 14.95 7.15
N ASP A 488 0.38 16.17 7.38
CA ASP A 488 -0.49 16.50 8.50
C ASP A 488 -1.93 16.74 8.02
N VAL A 489 -2.90 16.25 8.80
CA VAL A 489 -4.33 16.45 8.55
C VAL A 489 -4.70 17.91 8.78
N ASP A 490 -4.11 18.54 9.81
CA ASP A 490 -4.40 19.92 10.19
C ASP A 490 -3.90 20.93 9.13
N ASP A 491 -2.85 20.57 8.40
CA ASP A 491 -2.27 21.38 7.31
C ASP A 491 -2.90 21.09 5.93
N GLY A 492 -3.78 20.09 5.83
CA GLY A 492 -4.44 19.70 4.57
C GLY A 492 -3.50 19.06 3.52
N ASP A 493 -2.34 18.57 3.96
CA ASP A 493 -1.26 18.02 3.13
C ASP A 493 -1.30 16.48 3.01
N THR A 494 -2.40 15.85 3.46
CA THR A 494 -2.57 14.39 3.40
C THR A 494 -2.72 13.88 1.97
N VAL A 495 -2.19 12.67 1.75
CA VAL A 495 -2.22 11.94 0.49
C VAL A 495 -3.54 11.18 0.32
N MET A 496 -4.16 10.75 1.43
CA MET A 496 -5.41 9.98 1.41
C MET A 496 -6.64 10.83 1.13
N ASP A 497 -6.73 12.04 1.71
CA ASP A 497 -7.86 12.95 1.53
C ASP A 497 -7.59 13.81 0.28
N TYR A 498 -7.97 13.30 -0.89
CA TYR A 498 -7.71 13.97 -2.16
C TYR A 498 -8.76 15.05 -2.48
N MET A 499 -9.98 14.93 -1.95
CA MET A 499 -11.03 15.92 -2.19
C MET A 499 -10.85 17.15 -1.30
N LYS A 500 -11.15 18.33 -1.84
CA LYS A 500 -11.06 19.58 -1.09
C LYS A 500 -11.96 19.56 0.16
N GLN A 501 -13.13 18.95 0.05
CA GLN A 501 -14.11 18.83 1.14
C GLN A 501 -13.67 17.87 2.24
N GLU A 502 -12.92 16.81 1.89
CA GLU A 502 -12.34 15.90 2.88
C GLU A 502 -11.34 16.67 3.76
N ARG A 503 -10.50 17.52 3.14
CA ARG A 503 -9.54 18.38 3.83
C ARG A 503 -10.19 19.49 4.65
N GLU A 504 -11.17 20.20 4.08
CA GLU A 504 -11.86 21.31 4.77
C GLU A 504 -12.67 20.84 5.98
N ARG A 505 -13.21 19.62 5.95
CA ARG A 505 -14.06 19.07 7.01
C ARG A 505 -13.36 18.06 7.92
N GLY A 506 -12.15 17.63 7.58
CA GLY A 506 -11.39 16.63 8.34
C GLY A 506 -12.03 15.22 8.35
N ILE A 507 -12.84 14.89 7.34
CA ILE A 507 -13.53 13.59 7.23
C ILE A 507 -13.20 12.88 5.92
N THR A 508 -13.04 11.56 5.95
CA THR A 508 -12.94 10.75 4.73
C THR A 508 -14.33 10.49 4.17
N ILE A 509 -14.55 10.88 2.91
CA ILE A 509 -15.83 10.77 2.20
C ILE A 509 -15.78 9.57 1.26
N THR A 510 -14.70 9.41 0.50
CA THR A 510 -14.53 8.33 -0.48
C THR A 510 -13.42 7.36 -0.11
N SER A 511 -13.59 6.07 -0.44
CA SER A 511 -12.59 5.06 -0.05
C SER A 511 -11.34 5.10 -0.93
N ALA A 512 -10.17 5.42 -0.39
CA ALA A 512 -8.91 5.38 -1.14
C ALA A 512 -8.31 3.97 -1.10
N ALA A 513 -7.96 3.40 -2.27
CA ALA A 513 -7.32 2.10 -2.38
C ALA A 513 -5.85 2.27 -2.80
N ILE A 514 -4.92 1.85 -1.94
CA ILE A 514 -3.47 1.99 -2.14
C ILE A 514 -2.78 0.66 -1.91
N THR A 515 -1.80 0.35 -2.75
CA THR A 515 -0.93 -0.80 -2.58
C THR A 515 0.46 -0.37 -2.14
N PHE A 516 1.02 -1.00 -1.11
CA PHE A 516 2.40 -0.79 -0.67
C PHE A 516 3.03 -2.08 -0.13
N GLY A 517 4.36 -2.08 0.04
CA GLY A 517 5.12 -3.22 0.55
C GLY A 517 5.55 -3.05 2.02
N TRP A 518 5.49 -4.14 2.80
CA TRP A 518 6.04 -4.20 4.17
C TRP A 518 6.64 -5.59 4.43
N LYS A 519 7.91 -5.69 4.86
CA LYS A 519 8.61 -6.96 5.20
C LYS A 519 8.41 -8.10 4.18
N ASN A 520 8.53 -7.82 2.87
CA ASN A 520 8.28 -8.77 1.78
C ASN A 520 6.82 -9.24 1.61
N TYR A 521 5.85 -8.50 2.16
CA TYR A 521 4.42 -8.66 1.91
C TYR A 521 3.86 -7.49 1.11
N ARG A 522 2.82 -7.76 0.32
CA ARG A 522 1.99 -6.75 -0.33
C ARG A 522 0.81 -6.44 0.56
N ILE A 523 0.62 -5.17 0.88
CA ILE A 523 -0.55 -4.66 1.59
C ILE A 523 -1.35 -3.83 0.60
N ASN A 524 -2.59 -4.26 0.33
CA ASN A 524 -3.59 -3.47 -0.36
C ASN A 524 -4.50 -2.88 0.71
N LEU A 525 -4.35 -1.59 0.97
CA LEU A 525 -5.08 -0.85 1.98
C LEU A 525 -6.26 -0.11 1.35
N ILE A 526 -7.45 -0.28 1.92
CA ILE A 526 -8.64 0.52 1.62
C ILE A 526 -8.99 1.36 2.85
N ASP A 527 -8.91 2.67 2.71
CA ASP A 527 -9.34 3.58 3.77
C ASP A 527 -10.86 3.72 3.76
N THR A 528 -11.54 3.36 4.84
CA THR A 528 -13.02 3.33 4.88
C THR A 528 -13.59 4.58 5.54
N PRO A 529 -14.69 5.19 5.05
CA PRO A 529 -15.28 6.36 5.68
C PRO A 529 -15.69 6.13 7.13
N GLY A 530 -15.46 7.13 7.98
CA GLY A 530 -15.85 7.08 9.39
C GLY A 530 -17.24 7.65 9.68
N HIS A 531 -17.90 8.28 8.70
CA HIS A 531 -19.17 9.02 8.87
C HIS A 531 -20.39 8.18 8.47
N ALA A 532 -21.54 8.38 9.14
CA ALA A 532 -22.74 7.54 9.02
C ALA A 532 -23.45 7.70 7.66
N ASP A 533 -23.39 8.91 7.09
CA ASP A 533 -23.95 9.22 5.78
C ASP A 533 -23.29 8.46 4.63
N PHE A 534 -22.11 7.84 4.83
CA PHE A 534 -21.40 7.04 3.83
C PHE A 534 -21.40 5.54 4.15
N THR A 535 -22.43 5.06 4.86
CA THR A 535 -22.60 3.62 5.19
C THR A 535 -22.48 2.70 3.98
N ILE A 536 -22.96 3.13 2.80
CA ILE A 536 -22.84 2.34 1.57
C ILE A 536 -21.37 2.18 1.12
N GLU A 537 -20.54 3.21 1.29
CA GLU A 537 -19.11 3.17 0.95
C GLU A 537 -18.34 2.26 1.92
N VAL A 538 -18.75 2.25 3.19
CA VAL A 538 -18.24 1.29 4.19
C VAL A 538 -18.63 -0.14 3.82
N GLU A 539 -19.90 -0.41 3.47
CA GLU A 539 -20.33 -1.76 3.07
C GLU A 539 -19.58 -2.25 1.81
N ARG A 540 -19.39 -1.37 0.81
CA ARG A 540 -18.61 -1.67 -0.39
C ARG A 540 -17.17 -2.02 -0.06
N SER A 541 -16.55 -1.23 0.81
CA SER A 541 -15.15 -1.42 1.21
C SER A 541 -14.99 -2.73 1.96
N VAL A 542 -15.77 -2.94 3.02
CA VAL A 542 -15.68 -4.12 3.90
C VAL A 542 -15.86 -5.44 3.13
N ARG A 543 -16.76 -5.49 2.14
CA ARG A 543 -16.96 -6.67 1.28
C ARG A 543 -15.70 -7.09 0.51
N VAL A 544 -14.83 -6.14 0.19
CA VAL A 544 -13.64 -6.34 -0.65
C VAL A 544 -12.41 -6.64 0.19
N LEU A 545 -12.50 -6.55 1.51
CA LEU A 545 -11.39 -6.82 2.41
C LEU A 545 -11.27 -8.30 2.72
N ASP A 546 -10.05 -8.70 3.10
CA ASP A 546 -9.79 -9.99 3.73
C ASP A 546 -9.62 -9.84 5.24
N GLY A 547 -9.09 -8.71 5.70
CA GLY A 547 -8.99 -8.37 7.12
C GLY A 547 -9.20 -6.88 7.38
N ALA A 548 -9.31 -6.47 8.63
CA ALA A 548 -9.45 -5.06 8.98
C ALA A 548 -8.67 -4.67 10.24
N VAL A 549 -8.28 -3.39 10.30
CA VAL A 549 -7.67 -2.76 11.46
C VAL A 549 -8.68 -1.83 12.08
N THR A 550 -9.12 -2.11 13.30
CA THR A 550 -10.03 -1.25 14.05
C THR A 550 -9.24 -0.28 14.92
N ILE A 551 -9.28 1.00 14.59
CA ILE A 551 -8.64 2.06 15.36
C ILE A 551 -9.64 2.62 16.38
N LEU A 552 -9.22 2.63 17.65
CA LEU A 552 -10.00 3.13 18.79
C LEU A 552 -9.26 4.31 19.41
N ASP A 553 -9.99 5.35 19.82
CA ASP A 553 -9.43 6.48 20.56
C ASP A 553 -9.29 6.10 22.04
N ALA A 554 -8.09 6.20 22.61
CA ALA A 554 -7.84 5.91 24.02
C ALA A 554 -8.64 6.82 24.99
N VAL A 555 -9.05 8.02 24.55
CA VAL A 555 -9.78 9.01 25.35
C VAL A 555 -11.29 8.78 25.30
N SER A 556 -11.85 8.48 24.14
CA SER A 556 -13.31 8.23 23.99
C SER A 556 -13.70 6.76 24.19
N GLY A 557 -12.78 5.83 23.96
CA GLY A 557 -13.03 4.39 23.97
C GLY A 557 -13.82 3.94 22.74
N VAL A 558 -14.79 3.05 22.95
CA VAL A 558 -15.65 2.52 21.88
C VAL A 558 -16.91 3.38 21.74
N GLU A 559 -17.04 4.03 20.58
CA GLU A 559 -18.18 4.88 20.21
C GLU A 559 -19.25 4.12 19.41
N ALA A 560 -20.47 4.65 19.35
CA ALA A 560 -21.61 4.04 18.65
C ALA A 560 -21.32 3.77 17.17
N GLN A 561 -20.64 4.70 16.50
CA GLN A 561 -20.28 4.57 15.09
C GLN A 561 -19.31 3.42 14.84
N THR A 562 -18.34 3.22 15.74
CA THR A 562 -17.46 2.05 15.70
C THR A 562 -18.25 0.75 15.85
N GLN A 563 -19.28 0.71 16.69
CA GLN A 563 -20.15 -0.47 16.82
C GLN A 563 -20.94 -0.75 15.53
N THR A 564 -21.42 0.28 14.83
CA THR A 564 -22.15 0.11 13.56
C THR A 564 -21.24 -0.52 12.50
N VAL A 565 -20.03 0.02 12.31
CA VAL A 565 -19.07 -0.55 11.35
C VAL A 565 -18.56 -1.92 11.80
N TRP A 566 -18.43 -2.15 13.10
CA TRP A 566 -18.09 -3.46 13.66
C TRP A 566 -19.13 -4.52 13.30
N LYS A 567 -20.43 -4.21 13.47
CA LYS A 567 -21.53 -5.11 13.07
C LYS A 567 -21.57 -5.36 11.56
N GLN A 568 -21.20 -4.36 10.75
CA GLN A 568 -21.07 -4.54 9.30
C GLN A 568 -19.93 -5.51 8.97
N ALA A 569 -18.78 -5.39 9.64
CA ALA A 569 -17.67 -6.33 9.50
C ALA A 569 -18.02 -7.75 10.00
N ASP A 570 -18.80 -7.87 11.09
CA ASP A 570 -19.32 -9.16 11.59
C ASP A 570 -20.18 -9.87 10.55
N ARG A 571 -21.05 -9.13 9.83
CA ARG A 571 -21.92 -9.69 8.79
C ARG A 571 -21.15 -10.38 7.67
N TYR A 572 -19.98 -9.87 7.32
CA TYR A 572 -19.09 -10.45 6.31
C TYR A 572 -18.01 -11.36 6.90
N GLY A 573 -18.00 -11.58 8.22
CA GLY A 573 -17.05 -12.45 8.90
C GLY A 573 -15.60 -11.98 8.80
N ILE A 574 -15.34 -10.66 8.76
CA ILE A 574 -13.99 -10.12 8.52
C ILE A 574 -13.12 -10.24 9.80
N PRO A 575 -11.96 -10.95 9.73
CA PRO A 575 -10.96 -10.96 10.79
C PRO A 575 -10.39 -9.57 11.08
N ARG A 576 -10.18 -9.26 12.36
CA ARG A 576 -9.82 -7.92 12.82
C ARG A 576 -8.67 -7.91 13.82
N ILE A 577 -7.88 -6.86 13.79
CA ILE A 577 -6.98 -6.45 14.88
C ILE A 577 -7.43 -5.08 15.40
N ALA A 578 -7.23 -4.81 16.70
CA ALA A 578 -7.55 -3.53 17.30
C ALA A 578 -6.29 -2.74 17.64
N TYR A 579 -6.31 -1.44 17.36
CA TYR A 579 -5.24 -0.50 17.66
C TYR A 579 -5.79 0.67 18.48
N VAL A 580 -5.43 0.72 19.76
CA VAL A 580 -5.81 1.81 20.66
C VAL A 580 -4.83 2.97 20.46
N ASN A 581 -5.30 4.00 19.76
CA ASN A 581 -4.55 5.17 19.33
C ASN A 581 -4.73 6.35 20.30
N LYS A 582 -3.95 7.42 20.10
CA LYS A 582 -3.92 8.64 20.93
C LYS A 582 -3.59 8.39 22.41
N MET A 583 -2.73 7.41 22.68
CA MET A 583 -2.23 7.14 24.03
C MET A 583 -1.45 8.32 24.64
N ASP A 584 -1.10 9.33 23.84
CA ASP A 584 -0.41 10.55 24.26
C ASP A 584 -1.33 11.64 24.82
N ARG A 585 -2.66 11.50 24.70
CA ARG A 585 -3.63 12.49 25.15
C ARG A 585 -3.92 12.36 26.65
N VAL A 586 -4.25 13.49 27.29
CA VAL A 586 -4.69 13.51 28.69
C VAL A 586 -6.03 12.77 28.80
N GLY A 587 -6.13 11.83 29.74
CA GLY A 587 -7.32 10.98 29.90
C GLY A 587 -7.33 9.71 29.04
N ALA A 588 -6.23 9.40 28.34
CA ALA A 588 -6.06 8.13 27.64
C ALA A 588 -6.12 6.94 28.61
N GLY A 589 -7.06 6.01 28.39
CA GLY A 589 -7.28 4.82 29.19
C GLY A 589 -7.27 3.55 28.34
N PHE A 590 -6.13 2.85 28.32
CA PHE A 590 -5.97 1.61 27.55
C PHE A 590 -6.81 0.47 28.13
N GLY A 591 -6.71 0.22 29.44
CA GLY A 591 -7.46 -0.83 30.12
C GLY A 591 -8.97 -0.60 30.03
N ARG A 592 -9.42 0.66 30.22
CA ARG A 592 -10.82 1.05 29.98
C ARG A 592 -11.28 0.68 28.56
N THR A 593 -10.50 1.00 27.53
CA THR A 593 -10.85 0.72 26.12
C THR A 593 -10.93 -0.78 25.85
N VAL A 594 -9.96 -1.56 26.33
CA VAL A 594 -9.97 -3.05 26.24
C VAL A 594 -11.23 -3.63 26.88
N LYS A 595 -11.60 -3.12 28.06
CA LYS A 595 -12.82 -3.52 28.76
C LYS A 595 -14.08 -3.19 27.95
N GLU A 596 -14.15 -1.98 27.40
CA GLU A 596 -15.27 -1.56 26.56
C GLU A 596 -15.40 -2.39 25.28
N MET A 597 -14.31 -2.87 24.68
CA MET A 597 -14.37 -3.78 23.53
C MET A 597 -15.14 -5.06 23.86
N ARG A 598 -14.94 -5.63 25.06
CA ARG A 598 -15.70 -6.80 25.49
C ARG A 598 -17.19 -6.49 25.66
N TYR A 599 -17.51 -5.43 26.39
CA TYR A 599 -18.90 -5.15 26.78
C TYR A 599 -19.74 -4.52 25.65
N LYS A 600 -19.16 -3.65 24.82
CA LYS A 600 -19.90 -2.94 23.76
C LYS A 600 -19.83 -3.63 22.41
N LEU A 601 -18.70 -4.25 22.06
CA LEU A 601 -18.53 -4.93 20.75
C LEU A 601 -18.78 -6.43 20.84
N GLY A 602 -18.88 -7.01 22.04
CA GLY A 602 -18.98 -8.46 22.23
C GLY A 602 -17.69 -9.22 21.86
N ALA A 603 -16.60 -8.50 21.57
CA ALA A 603 -15.34 -9.09 21.13
C ALA A 603 -14.59 -9.74 22.32
N ARG A 604 -13.74 -10.74 22.06
CA ARG A 604 -12.78 -11.25 23.05
C ARG A 604 -11.41 -10.62 22.77
N PRO A 605 -10.97 -9.60 23.52
CA PRO A 605 -9.69 -8.94 23.27
C PRO A 605 -8.52 -9.78 23.77
N LEU A 606 -7.45 -9.87 22.98
CA LEU A 606 -6.17 -10.49 23.35
C LEU A 606 -5.10 -9.40 23.43
N VAL A 607 -4.76 -8.98 24.64
CA VAL A 607 -3.79 -7.90 24.87
C VAL A 607 -2.41 -8.40 24.47
N CYS A 608 -1.86 -7.83 23.39
CA CYS A 608 -0.51 -8.16 22.90
C CYS A 608 0.54 -7.16 23.39
N GLN A 609 0.10 -5.94 23.74
CA GLN A 609 0.96 -4.84 24.15
C GLN A 609 0.37 -4.07 25.32
N ILE A 610 1.24 -3.57 26.20
CA ILE A 610 0.86 -2.69 27.33
C ILE A 610 1.54 -1.33 27.13
N PRO A 611 0.84 -0.20 27.32
CA PRO A 611 1.45 1.12 27.16
C PRO A 611 2.47 1.41 28.27
N VAL A 612 3.62 1.98 27.89
CA VAL A 612 4.66 2.41 28.84
C VAL A 612 4.54 3.91 29.08
N VAL A 613 4.17 4.27 30.30
CA VAL A 613 3.98 5.66 30.75
C VAL A 613 5.04 6.00 31.79
N LYS A 614 5.86 7.02 31.49
CA LYS A 614 6.82 7.57 32.45
C LYS A 614 6.16 8.71 33.23
N LYS A 615 6.44 8.80 34.53
CA LYS A 615 5.98 9.89 35.40
C LYS A 615 7.16 10.81 35.72
N ASP A 616 7.17 12.01 35.17
CA ASP A 616 8.20 13.03 35.44
C ASP A 616 7.56 14.29 36.05
N LYS A 617 8.02 14.69 37.25
CA LYS A 617 7.63 15.94 37.93
C LYS A 617 6.12 16.25 37.92
N GLY A 618 5.27 15.24 38.09
CA GLY A 618 3.80 15.38 38.12
C GLY A 618 3.09 15.24 36.76
N ASN A 619 3.82 15.11 35.66
CA ASN A 619 3.26 14.87 34.33
C ASN A 619 3.49 13.41 33.89
N SER A 620 2.43 12.75 33.40
CA SER A 620 2.52 11.39 32.87
C SER A 620 2.63 11.46 31.34
N SER A 621 3.69 10.87 30.77
CA SER A 621 3.93 10.87 29.33
C SER A 621 4.03 9.45 28.78
N PHE A 622 3.33 9.20 27.67
CA PHE A 622 3.44 7.96 26.91
C PHE A 622 4.75 7.97 26.10
N THR A 623 5.58 6.94 26.27
CA THR A 623 6.96 6.88 25.72
C THR A 623 7.26 5.63 24.89
N GLY A 624 6.46 4.58 25.04
CA GLY A 624 6.68 3.31 24.34
C GLY A 624 5.62 2.27 24.63
N VAL A 625 5.86 1.04 24.17
CA VAL A 625 4.98 -0.11 24.41
C VAL A 625 5.78 -1.32 24.88
N ALA A 626 5.26 -2.05 25.86
CA ALA A 626 5.78 -3.33 26.30
C ALA A 626 5.13 -4.43 25.45
N ASP A 627 5.95 -5.17 24.69
CA ASP A 627 5.58 -6.30 23.87
C ASP A 627 5.55 -7.57 24.72
N LEU A 628 4.33 -8.10 24.94
CA LEU A 628 4.10 -9.28 25.77
C LEU A 628 4.52 -10.58 25.10
N LEU A 629 4.73 -10.60 23.78
CA LEU A 629 5.10 -11.79 23.03
C LEU A 629 6.59 -12.09 23.15
N ASN A 630 7.44 -11.07 23.11
CA ASN A 630 8.88 -11.22 23.25
C ASN A 630 9.40 -10.76 24.63
N MET A 631 8.52 -10.29 25.52
CA MET A 631 8.88 -9.75 26.84
C MET A 631 9.96 -8.66 26.77
N GLN A 632 9.70 -7.66 25.92
CA GLN A 632 10.61 -6.53 25.67
C GLN A 632 9.84 -5.21 25.63
N VAL A 633 10.50 -4.11 25.98
CA VAL A 633 9.97 -2.76 25.79
C VAL A 633 10.51 -2.17 24.50
N LEU A 634 9.59 -1.67 23.69
CA LEU A 634 9.85 -0.88 22.49
C LEU A 634 9.73 0.60 22.87
N ASN A 635 10.81 1.37 22.73
CA ASN A 635 10.82 2.82 22.97
C ASN A 635 11.11 3.59 21.68
N TRP A 636 10.49 4.77 21.55
CA TRP A 636 10.62 5.67 20.39
C TRP A 636 11.28 7.02 20.76
N ASP A 637 11.73 7.19 22.02
CA ASP A 637 12.22 8.46 22.59
C ASP A 637 13.44 9.08 21.84
N ASP A 638 14.16 8.31 21.02
CA ASP A 638 15.43 8.72 20.38
C ASP A 638 15.27 9.36 18.98
N ASP A 639 14.07 9.42 18.39
CA ASP A 639 13.86 9.92 17.01
C ASP A 639 12.53 10.68 16.83
N PRO A 640 12.54 11.97 16.41
CA PRO A 640 11.35 12.75 16.12
C PRO A 640 10.40 12.11 15.09
N ASN A 641 10.94 11.34 14.14
CA ASN A 641 10.17 10.68 13.08
C ASN A 641 9.74 9.25 13.46
N GLY A 642 10.18 8.76 14.62
CA GLY A 642 9.91 7.42 15.13
C GLY A 642 10.46 6.28 14.28
N SER A 643 11.43 6.53 13.40
CA SER A 643 12.06 5.52 12.52
C SER A 643 13.04 4.61 13.28
N VAL A 644 13.53 5.05 14.43
CA VAL A 644 14.44 4.31 15.30
C VAL A 644 13.67 3.75 16.50
N ILE A 645 13.52 2.42 16.55
CA ILE A 645 12.89 1.73 17.69
C ILE A 645 13.99 1.09 18.54
N SER A 646 14.15 1.52 19.79
CA SER A 646 15.03 0.83 20.74
C SER A 646 14.26 -0.31 21.43
N LYS A 647 14.80 -1.53 21.31
CA LYS A 647 14.25 -2.72 21.98
C LYS A 647 15.08 -3.00 23.21
N THR A 648 14.43 -3.10 24.36
CA THR A 648 15.09 -3.38 25.65
C THR A 648 14.40 -4.57 26.31
N PRO A 649 15.12 -5.62 26.73
CA PRO A 649 14.52 -6.73 27.46
C PRO A 649 13.81 -6.24 28.72
N LEU A 650 12.58 -6.69 28.93
CA LEU A 650 11.80 -6.33 30.12
C LEU A 650 12.24 -7.27 31.25
N THR A 651 12.91 -6.70 32.26
CA THR A 651 13.40 -7.42 33.45
C THR A 651 12.90 -6.72 34.71
N GLU A 652 12.99 -7.37 35.88
CA GLU A 652 12.61 -6.79 37.18
C GLU A 652 13.27 -5.41 37.45
N LYS A 653 14.46 -5.18 36.89
CA LYS A 653 15.23 -3.94 37.05
C LYS A 653 14.82 -2.81 36.09
N TYR A 654 13.76 -2.99 35.30
CA TYR A 654 13.36 -1.96 34.34
C TYR A 654 12.91 -0.67 35.06
N PRO A 655 13.22 0.54 34.55
CA PRO A 655 13.05 1.80 35.29
C PRO A 655 11.60 2.15 35.70
N VAL A 656 10.61 1.52 35.08
CA VAL A 656 9.18 1.76 35.36
C VAL A 656 8.69 0.75 36.37
N SER A 657 8.43 1.21 37.60
CA SER A 657 7.93 0.40 38.71
C SER A 657 6.63 -0.34 38.35
N GLY A 658 6.57 -1.63 38.69
CA GLY A 658 5.39 -2.51 38.50
C GLY A 658 5.16 -2.99 37.06
N LEU A 659 5.89 -2.50 36.06
CA LEU A 659 5.66 -2.87 34.65
C LEU A 659 6.01 -4.34 34.35
N PHE A 660 7.07 -4.87 34.97
CA PHE A 660 7.49 -6.26 34.75
C PHE A 660 6.48 -7.26 35.33
N GLU A 661 6.02 -7.04 36.56
CA GLU A 661 4.98 -7.87 37.20
C GLU A 661 3.69 -7.87 36.38
N GLU A 662 3.27 -6.69 35.89
CA GLU A 662 2.08 -6.56 35.07
C GLU A 662 2.24 -7.25 33.70
N ALA A 663 3.42 -7.19 33.09
CA ALA A 663 3.69 -7.88 31.83
C ALA A 663 3.70 -9.40 31.98
N ILE A 664 4.21 -9.94 33.10
CA ILE A 664 4.11 -11.38 33.41
C ILE A 664 2.64 -11.79 33.52
N LYS A 665 1.84 -11.01 34.24
CA LYS A 665 0.41 -11.27 34.39
C LYS A 665 -0.30 -11.24 33.04
N GLY A 666 -0.06 -10.20 32.24
CA GLY A 666 -0.65 -10.07 30.91
C GLY A 666 -0.24 -11.18 29.95
N ARG A 667 1.02 -11.59 29.98
CA ARG A 667 1.51 -12.73 29.17
C ARG A 667 0.87 -14.04 29.60
N SER A 668 0.77 -14.30 30.91
CA SER A 668 0.15 -15.53 31.43
C SER A 668 -1.31 -15.62 30.99
N SER A 669 -2.08 -14.55 31.18
CA SER A 669 -3.47 -14.49 30.74
C SER A 669 -3.64 -14.55 29.21
N LEU A 670 -2.68 -14.06 28.43
CA LEU A 670 -2.68 -14.20 26.98
C LEU A 670 -2.53 -15.67 26.56
N VAL A 671 -1.59 -16.40 27.16
CA VAL A 671 -1.35 -17.82 26.88
C VAL A 671 -2.52 -18.68 27.34
N GLU A 672 -3.09 -18.42 28.51
CA GLU A 672 -4.31 -19.09 29.01
C GLU A 672 -5.47 -18.89 28.03
N ALA A 673 -5.75 -17.63 27.63
CA ALA A 673 -6.82 -17.33 26.69
C ALA A 673 -6.62 -17.99 25.32
N LEU A 674 -5.37 -18.09 24.84
CA LEU A 674 -5.06 -18.80 23.59
C LEU A 674 -5.25 -20.32 23.74
N SER A 675 -4.89 -20.90 24.88
CA SER A 675 -5.06 -22.33 25.17
C SER A 675 -6.52 -22.77 25.16
N GLU A 676 -7.45 -21.89 25.52
CA GLU A 676 -8.89 -22.17 25.41
C GLU A 676 -9.41 -22.21 23.96
N MET A 677 -8.69 -21.60 23.00
CA MET A 677 -9.18 -21.39 21.64
C MET A 677 -8.42 -22.17 20.57
N ASP A 678 -7.20 -22.63 20.90
CA ASP A 678 -6.24 -23.24 20.01
C ASP A 678 -5.62 -24.48 20.66
N ASP A 679 -6.02 -25.67 20.17
CA ASP A 679 -5.63 -26.96 20.73
C ASP A 679 -4.10 -27.17 20.73
N HIS A 680 -3.39 -26.61 19.75
CA HIS A 680 -1.93 -26.76 19.65
C HIS A 680 -1.19 -25.99 20.76
N ILE A 681 -1.66 -24.78 21.10
CA ILE A 681 -1.11 -24.05 22.26
C ILE A 681 -1.44 -24.76 23.57
N LEU A 682 -2.64 -25.35 23.69
CA LEU A 682 -3.00 -26.13 24.87
C LEU A 682 -2.04 -27.31 25.07
N GLU A 683 -1.73 -28.06 24.02
CA GLU A 683 -0.74 -29.15 24.05
C GLU A 683 0.64 -28.66 24.50
N LEU A 684 1.16 -27.60 23.87
CA LEU A 684 2.46 -27.01 24.23
C LEU A 684 2.50 -26.50 25.67
N PHE A 685 1.39 -25.92 26.15
CA PHE A 685 1.29 -25.43 27.52
C PHE A 685 1.28 -26.59 28.54
N LEU A 686 0.54 -27.66 28.25
CA LEU A 686 0.51 -28.87 29.09
C LEU A 686 1.87 -29.56 29.16
N GLU A 687 2.66 -29.53 28.08
CA GLU A 687 4.03 -30.06 28.06
C GLU A 687 5.04 -29.18 28.79
N ALA A 688 4.91 -27.86 28.69
CA ALA A 688 5.89 -26.92 29.23
C ALA A 688 5.72 -26.62 30.73
N GLU A 689 4.52 -26.84 31.27
CA GLU A 689 4.05 -26.54 32.65
C GLU A 689 4.20 -25.05 33.07
N ASP A 690 4.65 -24.16 32.18
CA ASP A 690 4.90 -22.74 32.46
C ASP A 690 4.56 -21.86 31.24
N HIS A 691 3.71 -20.86 31.46
CA HIS A 691 3.28 -19.86 30.47
C HIS A 691 4.46 -19.11 29.82
N MET A 692 5.57 -18.95 30.55
CA MET A 692 6.73 -18.20 30.08
C MET A 692 7.58 -18.98 29.08
N LYS A 693 7.53 -20.32 29.12
CA LYS A 693 8.32 -21.19 28.24
C LYS A 693 7.74 -21.33 26.82
N VAL A 694 6.45 -21.00 26.65
CA VAL A 694 5.83 -20.97 25.31
C VAL A 694 6.52 -19.91 24.46
N THR A 695 7.02 -20.30 23.28
CA THR A 695 7.84 -19.39 22.49
C THR A 695 7.01 -18.27 21.84
N ALA A 696 7.63 -17.12 21.60
CA ALA A 696 6.99 -16.01 20.89
C ALA A 696 6.51 -16.39 19.48
N GLY A 697 7.16 -17.38 18.86
CA GLY A 697 6.78 -17.89 17.54
C GLY A 697 5.46 -18.64 17.57
N ASP A 698 5.29 -19.52 18.56
CA ASP A 698 4.07 -20.32 18.72
C ASP A 698 2.86 -19.44 19.07
N ILE A 699 3.06 -18.47 19.98
CA ILE A 699 2.05 -17.45 20.32
C ILE A 699 1.59 -16.70 19.07
N ARG A 700 2.53 -16.27 18.20
CA ARG A 700 2.19 -15.56 16.95
C ARG A 700 1.36 -16.42 16.01
N GLN A 701 1.69 -17.71 15.86
CA GLN A 701 0.94 -18.63 15.02
C GLN A 701 -0.46 -18.89 15.57
N ALA A 702 -0.61 -19.05 16.88
CA ALA A 702 -1.90 -19.21 17.53
C ALA A 702 -2.77 -17.95 17.40
N LEU A 703 -2.20 -16.77 17.66
CA LEU A 703 -2.88 -15.48 17.43
C LEU A 703 -3.40 -15.38 16.00
N ARG A 704 -2.60 -15.78 15.00
CA ARG A 704 -3.03 -15.81 13.60
C ARG A 704 -4.24 -16.74 13.40
N ARG A 705 -4.17 -18.00 13.86
CA ARG A 705 -5.27 -18.98 13.70
C ARG A 705 -6.56 -18.52 14.37
N VAL A 706 -6.46 -18.02 15.60
CA VAL A 706 -7.59 -17.49 16.39
C VAL A 706 -8.21 -16.25 15.74
N THR A 707 -7.37 -15.35 15.21
CA THR A 707 -7.82 -14.13 14.53
C THR A 707 -8.56 -14.45 13.23
N ILE A 708 -7.99 -15.32 12.37
CA ILE A 708 -8.59 -15.71 11.09
C ILE A 708 -9.95 -16.40 11.30
N ASN A 709 -10.07 -17.21 12.34
CA ASN A 709 -11.34 -17.87 12.70
C ASN A 709 -12.36 -16.93 13.38
N GLY A 710 -12.00 -15.66 13.62
CA GLY A 710 -12.89 -14.67 14.25
C GLY A 710 -13.24 -14.96 15.71
N LYS A 711 -12.48 -15.83 16.41
CA LYS A 711 -12.74 -16.20 17.81
C LYS A 711 -12.32 -15.10 18.80
N ALA A 712 -11.25 -14.37 18.49
CA ALA A 712 -10.72 -13.30 19.33
C ALA A 712 -9.98 -12.24 18.50
N VAL A 713 -9.68 -11.11 19.14
CA VAL A 713 -9.14 -9.90 18.47
C VAL A 713 -7.84 -9.47 19.16
N PRO A 714 -6.68 -9.54 18.49
CA PRO A 714 -5.43 -8.99 19.00
C PRO A 714 -5.52 -7.48 19.23
N VAL A 715 -5.08 -7.01 20.40
CA VAL A 715 -5.10 -5.59 20.77
C VAL A 715 -3.68 -5.04 20.91
N LEU A 716 -3.42 -3.97 20.17
CA LEU A 716 -2.18 -3.19 20.18
C LEU A 716 -2.48 -1.76 20.64
N CYS A 717 -1.45 -0.99 20.97
CA CYS A 717 -1.59 0.41 21.35
C CYS A 717 -0.49 1.30 20.77
N GLY A 718 -0.76 2.60 20.70
CA GLY A 718 0.22 3.57 20.23
C GLY A 718 -0.32 5.00 20.16
N ALA A 719 0.48 5.86 19.55
CA ALA A 719 0.15 7.27 19.33
C ALA A 719 0.66 7.66 17.93
N SER A 720 -0.20 7.54 16.92
CA SER A 720 0.18 7.79 15.52
C SER A 720 0.65 9.22 15.28
N PHE A 721 0.12 10.20 16.01
CA PHE A 721 0.57 11.60 15.95
C PHE A 721 2.02 11.78 16.41
N ARG A 722 2.42 11.04 17.46
CA ARG A 722 3.79 11.04 18.00
C ARG A 722 4.72 10.02 17.36
N ASN A 723 4.31 9.37 16.27
CA ASN A 723 5.13 8.36 15.59
C ASN A 723 5.42 7.10 16.44
N ILE A 724 4.56 6.76 17.40
CA ILE A 724 4.77 5.62 18.31
C ILE A 724 3.78 4.49 17.99
N GLY A 725 4.28 3.27 17.78
CA GLY A 725 3.46 2.05 17.69
C GLY A 725 2.97 1.65 16.29
N VAL A 726 3.02 2.53 15.29
CA VAL A 726 2.52 2.24 13.93
C VAL A 726 3.31 1.12 13.24
N GLN A 727 4.62 1.02 13.44
CA GLN A 727 5.41 -0.08 12.87
C GLN A 727 5.02 -1.43 13.47
N SER A 728 4.77 -1.48 14.77
CA SER A 728 4.28 -2.68 15.45
C SER A 728 2.90 -3.07 14.95
N LEU A 729 2.04 -2.08 14.62
CA LEU A 729 0.77 -2.32 13.95
C LEU A 729 0.96 -2.92 12.55
N MET A 730 1.88 -2.40 11.73
CA MET A 730 2.18 -2.96 10.40
C MET A 730 2.73 -4.38 10.47
N ASP A 731 3.51 -4.70 11.50
CA ASP A 731 3.97 -6.06 11.79
C ASP A 731 2.79 -6.98 12.12
N ALA A 732 1.90 -6.56 13.01
CA ALA A 732 0.69 -7.30 13.37
C ALA A 732 -0.25 -7.52 12.16
N VAL A 733 -0.37 -6.55 11.26
CA VAL A 733 -1.13 -6.70 9.99
C VAL A 733 -0.59 -7.87 9.17
N VAL A 734 0.72 -7.97 9.03
CA VAL A 734 1.33 -9.04 8.23
C VAL A 734 1.23 -10.39 8.93
N GLU A 735 1.44 -10.42 10.24
CA GLU A 735 1.50 -11.63 11.05
C GLU A 735 0.11 -12.23 11.34
N TYR A 736 -0.88 -11.42 11.72
CA TYR A 736 -2.16 -11.91 12.24
C TYR A 736 -3.31 -11.86 11.22
N LEU A 737 -3.35 -10.88 10.33
CA LEU A 737 -4.45 -10.78 9.36
C LEU A 737 -4.32 -11.80 8.20
N PRO A 738 -5.44 -12.25 7.63
CA PRO A 738 -5.47 -13.29 6.61
C PRO A 738 -4.84 -12.84 5.29
N SER A 739 -4.30 -13.81 4.56
CA SER A 739 -4.11 -13.71 3.11
C SER A 739 -5.42 -14.04 2.39
N PRO A 740 -5.58 -13.68 1.10
CA PRO A 740 -6.75 -14.09 0.34
C PRO A 740 -7.01 -15.61 0.38
N LEU A 741 -5.95 -16.43 0.48
CA LEU A 741 -6.06 -17.90 0.54
C LEU A 741 -6.64 -18.41 1.87
N ASP A 742 -6.49 -17.63 2.95
CA ASP A 742 -7.00 -18.01 4.27
C ASP A 742 -8.51 -17.71 4.41
N CYS A 743 -9.06 -16.91 3.50
CA CYS A 743 -10.46 -16.51 3.51
C CYS A 743 -11.36 -17.60 2.88
N PRO A 744 -12.61 -17.74 3.36
CA PRO A 744 -13.57 -18.63 2.73
C PRO A 744 -13.85 -18.22 1.27
N PRO A 745 -14.04 -19.19 0.35
CA PRO A 745 -14.38 -18.90 -1.04
C PRO A 745 -15.62 -18.02 -1.15
N THR A 746 -15.58 -17.01 -2.02
CA THR A 746 -16.71 -16.11 -2.24
C THR A 746 -17.87 -16.85 -2.91
N LEU A 747 -19.08 -16.55 -2.48
CA LEU A 747 -20.31 -17.14 -3.03
C LEU A 747 -20.83 -16.29 -4.19
N ALA A 748 -21.25 -16.98 -5.25
CA ALA A 748 -21.94 -16.40 -6.40
C ALA A 748 -23.31 -17.08 -6.60
N THR A 749 -24.30 -16.31 -7.01
CA THR A 749 -25.66 -16.78 -7.27
C THR A 749 -25.87 -17.02 -8.77
N LEU A 750 -26.43 -18.18 -9.11
CA LEU A 750 -26.90 -18.54 -10.45
C LEU A 750 -28.39 -18.18 -10.65
N PRO A 751 -28.93 -18.17 -11.90
CA PRO A 751 -30.33 -17.83 -12.19
C PRO A 751 -31.41 -18.56 -11.39
N ASN A 752 -31.10 -19.76 -10.91
CA ASN A 752 -31.98 -20.64 -10.14
C ASN A 752 -31.87 -20.41 -8.62
N ASN A 753 -31.26 -19.30 -8.17
CA ASN A 753 -30.90 -19.04 -6.77
C ASN A 753 -29.94 -20.07 -6.14
N GLN A 754 -29.24 -20.87 -6.97
CA GLN A 754 -28.22 -21.79 -6.47
C GLN A 754 -26.91 -21.04 -6.19
N LEU A 755 -26.34 -21.28 -5.02
CA LEU A 755 -25.05 -20.72 -4.60
C LEU A 755 -23.90 -21.59 -5.12
N VAL A 756 -22.95 -20.96 -5.78
CA VAL A 756 -21.71 -21.55 -6.30
C VAL A 756 -20.53 -20.91 -5.59
N LYS A 757 -19.56 -21.73 -5.17
CA LYS A 757 -18.30 -21.27 -4.57
C LYS A 757 -17.31 -20.89 -5.67
N ILE A 758 -16.72 -19.70 -5.57
CA ILE A 758 -15.64 -19.23 -6.45
C ILE A 758 -14.32 -19.43 -5.72
N THR A 759 -13.51 -20.34 -6.20
CA THR A 759 -12.22 -20.70 -5.63
C THR A 759 -11.09 -19.81 -6.17
N LEU A 760 -10.11 -19.51 -5.30
CA LEU A 760 -8.93 -18.76 -5.67
C LEU A 760 -7.96 -19.70 -6.41
N GLY A 761 -7.87 -19.57 -7.74
CA GLY A 761 -7.00 -20.42 -8.56
C GLY A 761 -6.58 -19.77 -9.88
N GLY A 762 -5.33 -20.01 -10.29
CA GLY A 762 -4.74 -19.44 -11.51
C GLY A 762 -5.21 -20.09 -12.83
N ASN A 763 -5.68 -21.34 -12.78
CA ASN A 763 -6.22 -22.06 -13.94
C ASN A 763 -7.74 -21.90 -14.11
N GLU A 764 -8.41 -21.18 -13.20
CA GLU A 764 -9.84 -20.92 -13.29
C GLU A 764 -10.13 -19.72 -14.17
N ARG A 765 -11.34 -19.67 -14.75
CA ARG A 765 -11.78 -18.53 -15.56
C ARG A 765 -11.92 -17.27 -14.71
N LEU A 766 -11.70 -16.12 -15.34
CA LEU A 766 -11.77 -14.82 -14.70
C LEU A 766 -13.14 -14.58 -14.04
N CYS A 767 -13.12 -14.22 -12.76
CA CYS A 767 -14.24 -13.64 -12.03
C CYS A 767 -13.72 -12.49 -11.17
N ALA A 768 -14.22 -11.28 -11.41
CA ALA A 768 -13.84 -10.07 -10.69
C ALA A 768 -15.07 -9.27 -10.26
N LEU A 769 -14.94 -8.51 -9.18
CA LEU A 769 -15.95 -7.59 -8.69
C LEU A 769 -15.47 -6.16 -8.92
N ALA A 770 -16.26 -5.35 -9.62
CA ALA A 770 -16.09 -3.91 -9.65
C ALA A 770 -16.67 -3.32 -8.36
N PHE A 771 -15.83 -2.82 -7.47
CA PHE A 771 -16.27 -2.34 -6.15
C PHE A 771 -16.19 -0.84 -5.97
N LYS A 772 -15.47 -0.14 -6.86
CA LYS A 772 -15.45 1.32 -6.91
C LYS A 772 -15.28 1.75 -8.36
N VAL A 773 -16.08 2.73 -8.79
CA VAL A 773 -15.89 3.44 -10.06
C VAL A 773 -15.60 4.89 -9.72
N THR A 774 -14.62 5.48 -10.39
CA THR A 774 -14.28 6.90 -10.25
C THR A 774 -13.99 7.50 -11.62
N HIS A 775 -14.33 8.76 -11.81
CA HIS A 775 -13.97 9.52 -13.00
C HIS A 775 -12.67 10.31 -12.80
N ASP A 776 -11.71 10.16 -13.73
CA ASP A 776 -10.51 11.01 -13.77
C ASP A 776 -10.55 11.91 -15.01
N SER A 777 -10.29 13.20 -14.83
CA SER A 777 -10.35 14.20 -15.90
C SER A 777 -9.39 13.94 -17.07
N LYS A 778 -8.26 13.24 -16.85
CA LYS A 778 -7.25 12.94 -17.88
C LYS A 778 -7.42 11.54 -18.47
N ARG A 779 -7.89 10.58 -17.69
CA ARG A 779 -7.90 9.14 -18.03
C ARG A 779 -9.29 8.57 -18.27
N GLY A 780 -10.34 9.33 -17.95
CA GLY A 780 -11.72 8.90 -18.06
C GLY A 780 -12.13 7.96 -16.91
N PRO A 781 -13.11 7.05 -17.13
CA PRO A 781 -13.61 6.19 -16.07
C PRO A 781 -12.58 5.13 -15.66
N MET A 782 -12.27 5.13 -14.37
CA MET A 782 -11.43 4.16 -13.69
C MET A 782 -12.30 3.23 -12.85
N THR A 783 -12.19 1.93 -13.09
CA THR A 783 -12.95 0.90 -12.38
C THR A 783 -12.00 0.08 -11.52
N PHE A 784 -12.12 0.20 -10.21
CA PHE A 784 -11.38 -0.61 -9.25
C PHE A 784 -12.03 -1.98 -9.15
N VAL A 785 -11.21 -3.01 -9.32
CA VAL A 785 -11.64 -4.40 -9.34
C VAL A 785 -10.86 -5.24 -8.35
N ARG A 786 -11.55 -6.16 -7.68
CA ARG A 786 -10.95 -7.27 -6.95
C ARG A 786 -11.12 -8.53 -7.77
N VAL A 787 -10.01 -9.21 -8.11
CA VAL A 787 -10.03 -10.46 -8.87
C VAL A 787 -10.14 -11.62 -7.88
N TYR A 788 -11.20 -12.42 -7.97
CA TYR A 788 -11.43 -13.58 -7.09
C TYR A 788 -10.96 -14.89 -7.71
N SER A 789 -11.08 -15.06 -9.03
CA SER A 789 -10.57 -16.23 -9.74
C SER A 789 -9.95 -15.84 -11.08
N GLY A 790 -8.99 -16.65 -11.55
CA GLY A 790 -8.32 -16.44 -12.82
C GLY A 790 -7.38 -15.24 -12.86
N LYS A 791 -7.19 -14.70 -14.06
CA LYS A 791 -6.26 -13.62 -14.36
C LYS A 791 -6.91 -12.62 -15.31
N LEU A 792 -6.74 -11.34 -15.02
CA LEU A 792 -7.20 -10.24 -15.85
C LEU A 792 -6.02 -9.68 -16.63
N ASP A 793 -6.01 -9.86 -17.95
CA ASP A 793 -4.94 -9.38 -18.83
C ASP A 793 -5.33 -8.10 -19.58
N ASN A 794 -4.34 -7.31 -19.96
CA ASN A 794 -4.55 -6.17 -20.86
C ASN A 794 -5.23 -6.62 -22.17
N ARG A 795 -6.14 -5.77 -22.69
CA ARG A 795 -6.91 -6.00 -23.93
C ARG A 795 -7.92 -7.15 -23.90
N MET A 796 -8.11 -7.82 -22.76
CA MET A 796 -9.11 -8.88 -22.58
C MET A 796 -10.53 -8.34 -22.78
N ALA A 797 -11.39 -9.17 -23.40
CA ALA A 797 -12.82 -8.89 -23.53
C ALA A 797 -13.56 -9.42 -22.30
N LEU A 798 -14.31 -8.53 -21.65
CA LEU A 798 -15.09 -8.81 -20.46
C LEU A 798 -16.59 -8.86 -20.80
N TYR A 799 -17.33 -9.57 -19.96
CA TYR A 799 -18.78 -9.56 -19.95
C TYR A 799 -19.25 -9.15 -18.57
N ASN A 800 -20.06 -8.09 -18.52
CA ASN A 800 -20.70 -7.65 -17.29
C ASN A 800 -22.03 -8.41 -17.15
N THR A 801 -22.12 -9.24 -16.12
CA THR A 801 -23.29 -10.12 -15.89
C THR A 801 -24.51 -9.37 -15.35
N ASN A 802 -24.30 -8.18 -14.76
CA ASN A 802 -25.35 -7.34 -14.23
C ASN A 802 -26.04 -6.57 -15.37
N THR A 803 -25.26 -5.89 -16.22
CA THR A 803 -25.79 -5.11 -17.37
C THR A 803 -25.98 -5.95 -18.63
N ARG A 804 -25.46 -7.18 -18.66
CA ARG A 804 -25.45 -8.11 -19.81
C ARG A 804 -24.74 -7.56 -21.05
N LYS A 805 -23.85 -6.58 -20.87
CA LYS A 805 -23.09 -5.93 -21.94
C LYS A 805 -21.66 -6.46 -22.04
N LYS A 806 -21.11 -6.39 -23.25
CA LYS A 806 -19.70 -6.70 -23.54
C LYS A 806 -18.86 -5.43 -23.35
N GLU A 807 -17.76 -5.55 -22.64
CA GLU A 807 -16.77 -4.48 -22.46
C GLU A 807 -15.35 -4.97 -22.78
N ARG A 808 -14.40 -4.04 -22.91
CA ARG A 808 -13.01 -4.37 -23.23
C ARG A 808 -12.05 -3.61 -22.34
N VAL A 809 -11.09 -4.33 -21.77
CA VAL A 809 -10.00 -3.74 -20.99
C VAL A 809 -9.09 -2.95 -21.93
N ASN A 810 -8.87 -1.66 -21.68
CA ASN A 810 -7.90 -0.88 -22.44
C ASN A 810 -6.51 -0.99 -21.81
N LYS A 811 -6.42 -0.58 -20.54
CA LYS A 811 -5.21 -0.63 -19.72
C LYS A 811 -5.55 -1.05 -18.29
N LEU A 812 -4.59 -1.71 -17.66
CA LEU A 812 -4.61 -2.08 -16.24
C LEU A 812 -3.58 -1.27 -15.47
N LEU A 813 -3.99 -0.71 -14.35
CA LEU A 813 -3.15 0.09 -13.47
C LEU A 813 -3.10 -0.51 -12.06
N GLN A 814 -1.94 -0.38 -11.42
CA GLN A 814 -1.81 -0.49 -9.97
C GLN A 814 -1.71 0.93 -9.38
N MET A 815 -2.51 1.19 -8.35
CA MET A 815 -2.50 2.48 -7.64
C MET A 815 -1.46 2.47 -6.52
N TYR A 816 -0.55 3.45 -6.56
CA TYR A 816 0.46 3.69 -5.52
C TYR A 816 0.31 5.13 -5.04
N ALA A 817 -0.61 5.37 -4.10
CA ALA A 817 -0.96 6.72 -3.64
C ALA A 817 -1.35 7.62 -4.82
N ASN A 818 -0.61 8.71 -5.07
CA ASN A 818 -0.86 9.64 -6.18
C ASN A 818 -0.24 9.18 -7.52
N ASP A 819 0.67 8.21 -7.49
CA ASP A 819 1.31 7.66 -8.67
C ASP A 819 0.56 6.41 -9.15
N VAL A 820 0.63 6.16 -10.47
CA VAL A 820 0.10 4.93 -11.06
C VAL A 820 1.18 4.20 -11.83
N GLU A 821 1.12 2.88 -11.78
CA GLU A 821 1.96 2.00 -12.59
C GLU A 821 1.08 1.22 -13.56
N GLU A 822 1.42 1.23 -14.84
CA GLU A 822 0.76 0.37 -15.82
C GLU A 822 1.28 -1.07 -15.65
N ILE A 823 0.37 -2.01 -15.40
CA ILE A 823 0.69 -3.42 -15.17
C ILE A 823 0.17 -4.28 -16.31
N PRO A 824 0.85 -5.40 -16.64
CA PRO A 824 0.41 -6.27 -17.74
C PRO A 824 -0.85 -7.08 -17.39
N SER A 825 -1.04 -7.40 -16.11
CA SER A 825 -2.12 -8.27 -15.65
C SER A 825 -2.38 -8.19 -14.14
N ILE A 826 -3.62 -8.43 -13.71
CA ILE A 826 -4.01 -8.57 -12.30
C ILE A 826 -4.37 -10.03 -12.03
N THR A 827 -3.75 -10.65 -11.03
CA THR A 827 -3.99 -12.05 -10.64
C THR A 827 -5.08 -12.18 -9.56
N ALA A 828 -5.64 -13.37 -9.40
CA ALA A 828 -6.54 -13.70 -8.29
C ALA A 828 -5.98 -13.28 -6.92
N GLY A 829 -6.86 -12.78 -6.05
CA GLY A 829 -6.56 -12.24 -4.72
C GLY A 829 -6.04 -10.80 -4.70
N ASN A 830 -5.74 -10.19 -5.85
CA ASN A 830 -5.25 -8.81 -5.93
C ASN A 830 -6.34 -7.81 -6.32
N ILE A 831 -6.08 -6.55 -5.99
CA ILE A 831 -6.86 -5.38 -6.37
C ILE A 831 -6.07 -4.58 -7.40
N GLY A 832 -6.75 -4.07 -8.42
CA GLY A 832 -6.18 -3.10 -9.36
C GLY A 832 -7.27 -2.35 -10.11
N VAL A 833 -6.88 -1.57 -11.12
CA VAL A 833 -7.76 -0.61 -11.78
C VAL A 833 -7.82 -0.86 -13.29
N ILE A 834 -9.02 -0.86 -13.84
CA ILE A 834 -9.28 -0.94 -15.28
C ILE A 834 -9.63 0.45 -15.79
N ILE A 835 -8.99 0.90 -16.86
CA ILE A 835 -9.37 2.14 -17.55
C ILE A 835 -10.31 1.85 -18.70
N GLY A 836 -11.38 2.65 -18.81
CA GLY A 836 -12.18 2.78 -20.03
C GLY A 836 -13.45 1.94 -20.09
N LEU A 837 -13.88 1.36 -18.97
CA LEU A 837 -15.20 0.70 -18.89
C LEU A 837 -16.30 1.76 -18.87
N LYS A 838 -17.26 1.64 -19.79
CA LYS A 838 -18.33 2.64 -20.02
C LYS A 838 -19.63 2.27 -19.32
N GLU A 839 -19.88 0.98 -19.12
CA GLU A 839 -21.17 0.47 -18.67
C GLU A 839 -21.10 -0.09 -17.25
N THR A 840 -19.91 -0.49 -16.80
CA THR A 840 -19.69 -1.02 -15.46
C THR A 840 -20.02 0.02 -14.38
N ARG A 841 -20.77 -0.42 -13.37
CA ARG A 841 -21.12 0.31 -12.14
C ARG A 841 -20.51 -0.36 -10.92
N THR A 842 -20.49 0.39 -9.82
CA THR A 842 -20.10 -0.14 -8.51
C THR A 842 -21.03 -1.30 -8.09
N GLY A 843 -20.45 -2.46 -7.77
CA GLY A 843 -21.15 -3.68 -7.39
C GLY A 843 -21.29 -4.73 -8.51
N ASP A 844 -20.92 -4.39 -9.75
CA ASP A 844 -21.06 -5.29 -10.90
C ASP A 844 -20.05 -6.43 -10.89
N THR A 845 -20.48 -7.60 -11.38
CA THR A 845 -19.61 -8.76 -11.58
C THR A 845 -19.10 -8.80 -13.03
N LEU A 846 -17.78 -8.96 -13.16
CA LEU A 846 -17.07 -9.01 -14.44
C LEU A 846 -16.48 -10.41 -14.65
N ILE A 847 -16.81 -11.03 -15.78
CA ILE A 847 -16.29 -12.34 -16.19
C ILE A 847 -15.66 -12.26 -17.58
N GLN A 848 -14.94 -13.31 -17.98
CA GLN A 848 -14.43 -13.43 -19.34
C GLN A 848 -15.58 -13.54 -20.36
N PHE A 849 -15.46 -12.92 -21.54
CA PHE A 849 -16.57 -12.85 -22.51
C PHE A 849 -17.06 -14.21 -23.04
N ASP A 850 -16.15 -15.16 -23.21
CA ASP A 850 -16.39 -16.53 -23.67
C ASP A 850 -16.81 -17.48 -22.54
N ASP A 851 -17.01 -16.97 -21.32
CA ASP A 851 -17.48 -17.78 -20.21
C ASP A 851 -18.95 -18.19 -20.40
N THR A 852 -19.24 -19.46 -20.10
CA THR A 852 -20.59 -20.04 -20.14
C THR A 852 -21.45 -19.57 -18.96
N ARG A 853 -20.82 -19.04 -17.90
CA ARG A 853 -21.47 -18.57 -16.67
C ARG A 853 -22.04 -17.14 -16.78
N LYS A 854 -22.74 -16.81 -17.86
CA LYS A 854 -23.19 -15.43 -18.18
C LYS A 854 -24.17 -14.79 -17.18
N ASN A 855 -24.79 -15.59 -16.33
CA ASN A 855 -25.72 -15.09 -15.31
C ASN A 855 -25.16 -15.18 -13.88
N LEU A 856 -23.86 -15.41 -13.75
CA LEU A 856 -23.21 -15.47 -12.44
C LEU A 856 -23.20 -14.09 -11.79
N LYS A 857 -23.71 -13.97 -10.57
CA LYS A 857 -23.66 -12.70 -9.81
C LYS A 857 -22.99 -12.94 -8.47
N LEU A 858 -21.90 -12.24 -8.19
CA LEU A 858 -21.36 -12.20 -6.84
C LEU A 858 -22.37 -11.50 -5.93
N GLN A 859 -22.47 -11.93 -4.67
CA GLN A 859 -23.48 -11.45 -3.70
C GLN A 859 -23.65 -9.92 -3.71
N ASN A 860 -24.82 -9.42 -4.09
CA ASN A 860 -25.06 -7.98 -4.23
C ASN A 860 -25.00 -7.25 -2.87
N ILE A 861 -24.60 -5.97 -2.92
CA ILE A 861 -24.68 -5.05 -1.78
C ILE A 861 -26.13 -4.56 -1.70
N GLU A 862 -26.70 -4.56 -0.50
CA GLU A 862 -28.05 -4.06 -0.27
C GLU A 862 -28.02 -2.53 -0.28
N ILE A 863 -28.73 -1.92 -1.24
CA ILE A 863 -28.75 -0.46 -1.37
C ILE A 863 -30.00 0.05 -0.63
N PRO A 864 -29.85 0.87 0.42
CA PRO A 864 -31.00 1.45 1.12
C PRO A 864 -31.73 2.47 0.23
N ALA A 865 -33.03 2.65 0.46
CA ALA A 865 -33.83 3.61 -0.30
C ALA A 865 -33.45 5.07 0.03
N PRO A 866 -33.44 5.99 -0.96
CA PRO A 866 -33.12 7.39 -0.73
C PRO A 866 -34.22 8.09 0.07
N VAL A 867 -33.81 9.06 0.91
CA VAL A 867 -34.68 9.73 1.88
C VAL A 867 -34.85 11.23 1.63
N PHE A 868 -33.84 11.87 1.04
CA PHE A 868 -33.85 13.28 0.66
C PHE A 868 -33.90 13.43 -0.84
N TYR A 869 -34.53 14.50 -1.30
CA TYR A 869 -34.44 14.91 -2.70
C TYR A 869 -34.28 16.42 -2.85
N CYS A 870 -33.69 16.82 -3.97
CA CYS A 870 -33.54 18.21 -4.39
C CYS A 870 -33.76 18.31 -5.91
N ALA A 871 -34.33 19.43 -6.36
CA ALA A 871 -34.36 19.75 -7.77
C ALA A 871 -32.98 20.26 -8.20
N VAL A 872 -32.52 19.84 -9.36
CA VAL A 872 -31.26 20.27 -9.97
C VAL A 872 -31.55 20.83 -11.34
N GLU A 873 -31.17 22.08 -11.52
CA GLU A 873 -31.40 22.82 -12.76
C GLU A 873 -30.06 23.30 -13.32
N ALA A 874 -29.90 23.21 -14.64
CA ALA A 874 -28.77 23.81 -15.32
C ALA A 874 -28.93 25.34 -15.31
N ALA A 875 -27.85 26.08 -15.06
CA ALA A 875 -27.89 27.55 -15.05
C ALA A 875 -28.26 28.15 -16.43
N GLY A 876 -28.05 27.39 -17.50
CA GLY A 876 -28.47 27.74 -18.86
C GLY A 876 -28.53 26.54 -19.80
N LEU A 877 -29.06 26.76 -21.01
CA LEU A 877 -29.24 25.72 -22.03
C LEU A 877 -27.93 25.05 -22.48
N SER A 878 -26.79 25.75 -22.38
CA SER A 878 -25.48 25.19 -22.71
C SER A 878 -25.02 24.11 -21.73
N ASP A 879 -25.52 24.16 -20.49
CA ASP A 879 -25.09 23.30 -19.39
C ASP A 879 -25.99 22.07 -19.20
N GLU A 880 -27.11 21.97 -19.93
CA GLU A 880 -28.08 20.88 -19.82
C GLU A 880 -27.48 19.51 -20.19
N LYS A 881 -26.79 19.44 -21.34
CA LYS A 881 -26.13 18.19 -21.78
C LYS A 881 -24.91 17.82 -20.91
N PRO A 882 -24.00 18.76 -20.56
CA PRO A 882 -22.96 18.49 -19.57
C PRO A 882 -23.49 18.03 -18.21
N LEU A 883 -24.61 18.58 -17.73
CA LEU A 883 -25.27 18.15 -16.50
C LEU A 883 -25.76 16.71 -16.60
N GLU A 884 -26.43 16.34 -17.68
CA GLU A 884 -26.88 14.96 -17.90
C GLU A 884 -25.70 13.97 -17.93
N GLU A 885 -24.61 14.32 -18.62
CA GLU A 885 -23.38 13.50 -18.67
C GLU A 885 -22.72 13.37 -17.28
N ALA A 886 -22.63 14.47 -16.51
CA ALA A 886 -22.07 14.47 -15.17
C ALA A 886 -22.91 13.64 -14.19
N LEU A 887 -24.24 13.78 -14.22
CA LEU A 887 -25.16 12.99 -13.40
C LEU A 887 -25.07 11.50 -13.71
N ASN A 888 -25.01 11.13 -15.00
CA ASN A 888 -24.81 9.74 -15.40
C ASN A 888 -23.49 9.17 -14.89
N ASN A 889 -22.41 9.97 -14.86
CA ASN A 889 -21.14 9.54 -14.28
C ASN A 889 -21.27 9.35 -12.76
N ILE A 890 -21.85 10.31 -12.03
CA ILE A 890 -22.04 10.22 -10.57
C ILE A 890 -22.92 9.01 -10.19
N LEU A 891 -23.99 8.74 -10.92
CA LEU A 891 -24.86 7.57 -10.73
C LEU A 891 -24.14 6.22 -10.93
N ARG A 892 -23.11 6.18 -11.77
CA ARG A 892 -22.30 4.97 -11.96
C ARG A 892 -21.36 4.72 -10.78
N GLU A 893 -20.90 5.78 -10.15
CA GLU A 893 -20.03 5.72 -8.97
C GLU A 893 -20.83 5.33 -7.72
N ASP A 894 -21.96 6.01 -7.50
CA ASP A 894 -22.82 5.80 -6.34
C ASP A 894 -24.23 5.33 -6.71
N PRO A 895 -24.51 4.01 -6.63
CA PRO A 895 -25.84 3.46 -6.83
C PRO A 895 -26.90 3.84 -5.78
N SER A 896 -26.53 4.50 -4.67
CA SER A 896 -27.53 5.00 -3.71
C SER A 896 -28.20 6.30 -4.16
N LEU A 897 -27.60 7.01 -5.12
CA LEU A 897 -28.20 8.18 -5.76
C LEU A 897 -29.21 7.77 -6.82
N HIS A 898 -30.31 8.52 -6.89
CA HIS A 898 -31.35 8.31 -7.89
C HIS A 898 -31.67 9.63 -8.58
N VAL A 899 -31.66 9.63 -9.91
CA VAL A 899 -32.07 10.79 -10.71
C VAL A 899 -33.37 10.45 -11.43
N HIS A 900 -34.33 11.36 -11.37
CA HIS A 900 -35.61 11.23 -12.04
C HIS A 900 -35.98 12.56 -12.70
N VAL A 901 -36.39 12.54 -13.96
CA VAL A 901 -36.94 13.72 -14.63
C VAL A 901 -38.45 13.67 -14.49
N ASP A 902 -39.02 14.69 -13.87
CA ASP A 902 -40.47 14.82 -13.73
C ASP A 902 -41.08 15.11 -15.11
N PRO A 903 -41.95 14.23 -15.65
CA PRO A 903 -42.53 14.38 -16.97
C PRO A 903 -43.52 15.54 -17.09
N ASP A 904 -44.04 16.06 -15.98
CA ASP A 904 -45.05 17.14 -15.98
C ASP A 904 -44.41 18.52 -15.79
N SER A 905 -43.35 18.64 -14.98
CA SER A 905 -42.62 19.90 -14.78
C SER A 905 -41.37 20.02 -15.67
N GLY A 906 -40.86 18.92 -16.20
CA GLY A 906 -39.58 18.85 -16.92
C GLY A 906 -38.35 18.98 -16.00
N GLN A 907 -38.54 19.10 -14.68
CA GLN A 907 -37.44 19.29 -13.73
C GLN A 907 -36.70 17.98 -13.43
N THR A 908 -35.38 18.07 -13.28
CA THR A 908 -34.55 16.94 -12.86
C THR A 908 -34.46 16.91 -11.33
N LEU A 909 -34.91 15.80 -10.72
CA LEU A 909 -34.87 15.58 -9.28
C LEU A 909 -33.76 14.57 -8.95
N ILE A 910 -32.90 14.92 -8.01
CA ILE A 910 -31.86 14.04 -7.45
C ILE A 910 -32.27 13.63 -6.04
N SER A 911 -32.18 12.34 -5.75
CA SER A 911 -32.47 11.77 -4.43
C SER A 911 -31.25 11.05 -3.85
N GLY A 912 -31.04 11.19 -2.54
CA GLY A 912 -29.88 10.64 -1.83
C GLY A 912 -30.17 10.27 -0.37
N MET A 913 -29.14 9.79 0.34
CA MET A 913 -29.29 9.25 1.71
C MET A 913 -29.23 10.32 2.82
N GLY A 914 -28.75 11.53 2.53
CA GLY A 914 -28.51 12.56 3.55
C GLY A 914 -28.32 13.95 2.94
N GLU A 915 -28.41 14.96 3.79
CA GLU A 915 -28.11 16.36 3.44
C GLU A 915 -26.65 16.52 2.98
N LEU A 916 -25.71 16.03 3.79
CA LEU A 916 -24.28 16.03 3.46
C LEU A 916 -24.00 15.33 2.12
N HIS A 917 -24.68 14.22 1.87
CA HIS A 917 -24.51 13.44 0.65
C HIS A 917 -24.88 14.27 -0.59
N LEU A 918 -26.04 14.94 -0.59
CA LEU A 918 -26.46 15.78 -1.72
C LEU A 918 -25.63 17.07 -1.84
N GLU A 919 -25.12 17.61 -0.74
CA GLU A 919 -24.20 18.75 -0.74
C GLU A 919 -22.88 18.41 -1.46
N ILE A 920 -22.36 17.20 -1.25
CA ILE A 920 -21.18 16.71 -1.96
C ILE A 920 -21.47 16.53 -3.44
N VAL A 921 -22.62 15.98 -3.80
CA VAL A 921 -23.03 15.86 -5.22
C VAL A 921 -23.06 17.24 -5.90
N LYS A 922 -23.63 18.26 -5.24
CA LYS A 922 -23.60 19.65 -5.72
C LYS A 922 -22.18 20.11 -6.00
N ASP A 923 -21.31 19.97 -5.01
CA ASP A 923 -19.95 20.48 -5.12
C ASP A 923 -19.18 19.76 -6.24
N ARG A 924 -19.36 18.44 -6.38
CA ARG A 924 -18.76 17.67 -7.47
C ARG A 924 -19.24 18.14 -8.85
N LEU A 925 -20.54 18.44 -9.01
CA LEU A 925 -21.04 18.99 -10.27
C LEU A 925 -20.34 20.31 -10.64
N VAL A 926 -20.18 21.22 -9.68
CA VAL A 926 -19.62 22.56 -9.90
C VAL A 926 -18.09 22.53 -10.02
N ASN A 927 -17.39 21.88 -9.11
CA ASN A 927 -15.93 21.94 -9.00
C ASN A 927 -15.21 20.84 -9.79
N GLU A 928 -15.74 19.61 -9.80
CA GLU A 928 -15.10 18.46 -10.45
C GLU A 928 -15.49 18.37 -11.93
N PHE A 929 -16.80 18.38 -12.21
CA PHE A 929 -17.33 18.30 -13.57
C PHE A 929 -17.43 19.66 -14.29
N LYS A 930 -17.21 20.77 -13.56
CA LYS A 930 -17.27 22.14 -14.09
C LYS A 930 -18.61 22.49 -14.75
N VAL A 931 -19.70 21.94 -14.21
CA VAL A 931 -21.07 22.20 -14.67
C VAL A 931 -21.72 23.20 -13.73
N ASN A 932 -22.21 24.30 -14.28
CA ASN A 932 -22.99 25.28 -13.51
C ASN A 932 -24.41 24.74 -13.28
N ALA A 933 -24.60 24.10 -12.13
CA ALA A 933 -25.89 23.58 -11.69
C ALA A 933 -26.34 24.25 -10.39
N GLU A 934 -27.60 24.68 -10.35
CA GLU A 934 -28.23 25.16 -9.13
C GLU A 934 -29.06 24.03 -8.51
N LEU A 935 -28.91 23.85 -7.20
CA LEU A 935 -29.76 22.94 -6.45
C LEU A 935 -30.80 23.73 -5.67
N GLY A 936 -32.06 23.37 -5.88
CA GLY A 936 -33.19 23.87 -5.12
C GLY A 936 -33.13 23.43 -3.66
N LYS A 937 -34.06 23.94 -2.85
CA LYS A 937 -34.17 23.57 -1.43
C LYS A 937 -34.36 22.06 -1.27
N MET A 938 -33.59 21.47 -0.35
CA MET A 938 -33.74 20.08 0.04
C MET A 938 -35.12 19.84 0.65
N ARG A 939 -35.77 18.77 0.21
CA ARG A 939 -37.10 18.37 0.68
C ARG A 939 -37.09 16.92 1.11
N VAL A 940 -37.92 16.62 2.11
CA VAL A 940 -38.15 15.25 2.58
C VAL A 940 -39.04 14.55 1.57
N SER A 941 -38.67 13.35 1.13
CA SER A 941 -39.49 12.54 0.22
C SER A 941 -40.76 12.08 0.93
N TYR A 942 -41.87 12.81 0.77
CA TYR A 942 -43.18 12.37 1.21
C TYR A 942 -43.76 11.35 0.23
N ARG A 943 -44.68 10.51 0.70
CA ARG A 943 -45.44 9.56 -0.13
C ARG A 943 -46.94 9.81 0.05
N GLU A 944 -47.75 9.18 -0.80
CA GLU A 944 -49.20 9.20 -0.65
C GLU A 944 -49.73 7.76 -0.52
N THR A 945 -50.85 7.58 0.17
CA THR A 945 -51.56 6.29 0.19
C THR A 945 -53.06 6.50 0.39
N ALA A 946 -53.84 5.47 0.16
CA ALA A 946 -55.27 5.43 0.48
C ALA A 946 -55.48 4.69 1.81
N THR A 947 -56.41 5.18 2.64
CA THR A 947 -56.69 4.60 3.97
C THR A 947 -57.92 3.70 3.99
N THR A 948 -58.75 3.75 2.95
CA THR A 948 -59.99 2.98 2.90
C THR A 948 -59.68 1.50 2.67
N GLU A 949 -60.19 0.61 3.51
CA GLU A 949 -59.85 -0.82 3.51
C GLU A 949 -60.08 -1.51 2.16
N HIS A 950 -61.15 -1.16 1.45
CA HIS A 950 -61.48 -1.80 0.18
C HIS A 950 -62.22 -0.86 -0.77
N ILE A 951 -61.71 -0.69 -1.99
CA ILE A 951 -62.35 0.11 -3.04
C ILE A 951 -62.30 -0.62 -4.35
N ASP A 952 -63.48 -0.88 -4.90
CA ASP A 952 -63.66 -1.33 -6.27
C ASP A 952 -63.94 -0.11 -7.16
N TYR A 953 -63.07 0.11 -8.14
CA TYR A 953 -63.23 1.22 -9.07
C TYR A 953 -63.20 0.72 -10.51
N THR A 954 -64.15 1.21 -11.31
CA THR A 954 -64.24 0.91 -12.74
C THR A 954 -64.17 2.19 -13.54
N TYR A 955 -63.22 2.26 -14.45
CA TYR A 955 -63.04 3.42 -15.32
C TYR A 955 -63.23 3.03 -16.77
N LEU A 956 -63.99 3.85 -17.52
CA LEU A 956 -64.13 3.78 -18.97
C LEU A 956 -63.34 4.92 -19.59
N TYR A 957 -62.27 4.58 -20.31
CA TYR A 957 -61.54 5.49 -21.16
C TYR A 957 -62.20 5.49 -22.55
N ASP A 958 -62.82 6.60 -22.96
CA ASP A 958 -63.36 6.82 -24.32
C ASP A 958 -62.94 8.22 -24.77
N ARG A 959 -61.87 8.30 -25.57
CA ARG A 959 -61.32 9.58 -26.06
C ARG A 959 -60.92 9.49 -27.52
N GLU A 960 -61.05 10.60 -28.23
CA GLU A 960 -60.58 10.73 -29.61
C GLU A 960 -59.18 11.35 -29.63
N ILE A 961 -58.21 10.63 -30.19
CA ILE A 961 -56.80 11.04 -30.28
C ILE A 961 -56.40 11.02 -31.74
N MET A 962 -56.04 12.18 -32.30
CA MET A 962 -55.61 12.33 -33.70
C MET A 962 -56.60 11.70 -34.72
N GLY A 963 -57.91 11.88 -34.49
CA GLY A 963 -58.98 11.37 -35.37
C GLY A 963 -59.26 9.87 -35.27
N LYS A 964 -58.67 9.15 -34.30
CA LYS A 964 -59.00 7.75 -33.98
C LYS A 964 -59.58 7.66 -32.58
N ARG A 965 -60.68 6.94 -32.44
CA ARG A 965 -61.33 6.68 -31.16
C ARG A 965 -60.56 5.62 -30.38
N ALA A 966 -60.17 5.95 -29.15
CA ALA A 966 -59.43 5.10 -28.24
C ALA A 966 -60.33 4.74 -27.06
N LYS A 967 -60.70 3.45 -26.95
CA LYS A 967 -61.68 2.98 -25.98
C LYS A 967 -61.21 1.74 -25.22
N ALA A 968 -61.28 1.77 -23.89
CA ALA A 968 -60.97 0.64 -23.01
C ALA A 968 -61.65 0.84 -21.66
N LYS A 969 -62.00 -0.24 -20.95
CA LYS A 969 -62.54 -0.15 -19.60
C LYS A 969 -61.83 -1.13 -18.67
N VAL A 970 -61.42 -0.64 -17.50
CA VAL A 970 -60.65 -1.41 -16.52
C VAL A 970 -61.35 -1.30 -15.17
N SER A 971 -61.54 -2.46 -14.53
CA SER A 971 -62.01 -2.57 -13.14
C SER A 971 -60.88 -3.09 -12.28
N LEU A 972 -60.56 -2.35 -11.22
CA LEU A 972 -59.52 -2.69 -10.27
C LEU A 972 -60.02 -2.49 -8.84
N THR A 973 -59.38 -3.19 -7.94
CA THR A 973 -59.62 -3.11 -6.51
C THR A 973 -58.33 -2.63 -5.84
N ILE A 974 -58.44 -1.64 -4.97
CA ILE A 974 -57.32 -1.21 -4.12
C ILE A 974 -57.62 -1.55 -2.66
N THR A 975 -56.59 -2.00 -1.95
CA THR A 975 -56.64 -2.36 -0.52
C THR A 975 -55.32 -1.90 0.11
N PRO A 976 -55.31 -1.20 1.26
CA PRO A 976 -54.08 -0.83 1.94
C PRO A 976 -53.35 -2.10 2.41
N LEU A 977 -52.03 -2.16 2.20
CA LEU A 977 -51.22 -3.26 2.71
C LEU A 977 -51.10 -3.17 4.24
N PRO A 978 -51.33 -4.27 4.98
CA PRO A 978 -51.12 -4.26 6.42
C PRO A 978 -49.65 -4.01 6.76
N GLN A 979 -49.38 -3.17 7.75
CA GLN A 979 -48.02 -2.73 8.14
C GLN A 979 -47.04 -3.86 8.54
N ASN A 980 -47.53 -5.09 8.73
CA ASN A 980 -46.75 -6.26 9.16
C ASN A 980 -46.55 -7.34 8.08
N ASP A 981 -46.96 -7.10 6.83
CA ASP A 981 -46.82 -8.12 5.78
C ASP A 981 -45.35 -8.26 5.33
N ARG A 982 -44.77 -9.45 5.54
CA ARG A 982 -43.36 -9.78 5.27
C ARG A 982 -43.08 -10.19 3.83
N GLY A 983 -44.07 -10.14 2.93
CA GLY A 983 -43.84 -10.32 1.50
C GLY A 983 -43.02 -9.15 0.94
N LEU A 984 -41.95 -9.44 0.18
CA LEU A 984 -41.18 -8.41 -0.52
C LEU A 984 -42.14 -7.57 -1.40
N PRO A 985 -42.26 -6.25 -1.17
CA PRO A 985 -43.06 -5.39 -2.04
C PRO A 985 -42.46 -5.39 -3.45
N GLU A 986 -43.27 -5.61 -4.47
CA GLU A 986 -42.85 -5.54 -5.86
C GLU A 986 -43.24 -4.18 -6.43
N GLU A 987 -42.22 -3.38 -6.80
CA GLU A 987 -42.36 -2.07 -7.48
C GLU A 987 -42.86 -0.93 -6.57
N GLY A 988 -41.92 -0.21 -5.92
CA GLY A 988 -42.21 1.06 -5.23
C GLY A 988 -43.00 0.95 -3.93
N GLY A 989 -43.01 -0.23 -3.29
CA GLY A 989 -43.73 -0.47 -2.02
C GLY A 989 -45.21 -0.83 -2.18
N ASN A 990 -45.66 -1.12 -3.41
CA ASN A 990 -47.01 -1.60 -3.71
C ASN A 990 -46.96 -3.09 -4.08
N ARG A 991 -48.12 -3.72 -4.23
CA ARG A 991 -48.24 -5.08 -4.75
C ARG A 991 -49.31 -5.11 -5.83
N ILE A 992 -48.93 -5.52 -7.05
CA ILE A 992 -49.85 -5.60 -8.18
C ILE A 992 -50.17 -7.08 -8.45
N MET A 993 -51.44 -7.46 -8.35
CA MET A 993 -51.91 -8.82 -8.57
C MET A 993 -52.75 -8.92 -9.85
N PHE A 994 -52.32 -9.82 -10.74
CA PHE A 994 -53.00 -10.19 -11.98
C PHE A 994 -53.58 -11.62 -11.87
N GLU A 995 -54.28 -11.94 -10.77
CA GLU A 995 -54.87 -13.28 -10.62
C GLU A 995 -56.25 -13.36 -11.30
N ASN A 996 -56.34 -14.12 -12.39
CA ASN A 996 -57.60 -14.53 -13.06
C ASN A 996 -58.56 -13.38 -13.39
N PHE A 997 -58.05 -12.24 -13.85
CA PHE A 997 -58.90 -11.11 -14.24
C PHE A 997 -59.77 -11.46 -15.45
N ARG A 998 -61.04 -11.03 -15.45
CA ARG A 998 -61.99 -11.34 -16.53
C ARG A 998 -61.71 -10.46 -17.75
N LYS A 999 -61.40 -11.06 -18.90
CA LYS A 999 -61.34 -10.39 -20.21
C LYS A 999 -62.73 -10.40 -20.84
N ILE A 1000 -63.27 -9.22 -21.15
CA ILE A 1000 -64.55 -9.03 -21.83
C ILE A 1000 -64.25 -8.36 -23.16
N GLU A 1001 -64.69 -8.95 -24.28
CA GLU A 1001 -64.60 -8.29 -25.59
C GLU A 1001 -65.98 -7.77 -25.94
N SER A 1002 -66.13 -6.44 -26.01
CA SER A 1002 -67.39 -5.80 -26.35
C SER A 1002 -67.38 -5.29 -27.79
N VAL A 1003 -68.47 -5.61 -28.47
CA VAL A 1003 -68.71 -5.27 -29.86
C VAL A 1003 -69.19 -3.82 -29.93
N PRO A 1004 -68.66 -2.99 -30.84
CA PRO A 1004 -69.21 -1.66 -31.05
C PRO A 1004 -70.65 -1.75 -31.57
N GLY A 1005 -71.65 -1.41 -30.74
CA GLY A 1005 -72.99 -1.02 -31.20
C GLY A 1005 -74.16 -2.01 -31.01
N THR A 1006 -74.37 -2.60 -29.84
CA THR A 1006 -75.68 -3.21 -29.51
C THR A 1006 -76.12 -2.88 -28.08
N ASP A 1007 -76.85 -1.78 -27.92
CA ASP A 1007 -77.92 -1.74 -26.91
C ASP A 1007 -79.06 -2.60 -27.45
N GLN A 1008 -79.63 -3.44 -26.58
CA GLN A 1008 -80.71 -4.42 -26.80
C GLN A 1008 -80.26 -5.82 -27.22
N GLY A 1009 -80.57 -6.78 -26.34
CA GLY A 1009 -80.17 -8.18 -26.44
C GLY A 1009 -80.87 -8.94 -27.55
N VAL A 1010 -80.10 -9.67 -28.35
CA VAL A 1010 -80.54 -10.85 -29.11
C VAL A 1010 -79.37 -11.83 -29.25
N ASN A 1011 -79.71 -13.11 -29.16
CA ASN A 1011 -78.89 -14.32 -29.18
C ASN A 1011 -77.74 -14.42 -30.20
N ASN A 1012 -76.68 -15.09 -29.71
CA ASN A 1012 -75.73 -15.97 -30.38
C ASN A 1012 -75.98 -16.29 -31.86
N GLN A 1013 -75.05 -15.85 -32.72
CA GLN A 1013 -74.32 -16.62 -33.74
C GLN A 1013 -73.79 -15.67 -34.84
N ARG A 1014 -72.57 -15.14 -34.63
CA ARG A 1014 -71.58 -14.70 -35.64
C ARG A 1014 -70.53 -13.82 -34.97
N GLN A 1015 -69.41 -14.41 -34.56
CA GLN A 1015 -68.22 -13.63 -34.20
C GLN A 1015 -66.98 -14.49 -34.38
N ASN A 1016 -66.42 -14.43 -35.58
CA ASN A 1016 -65.03 -14.76 -35.85
C ASN A 1016 -64.50 -13.59 -36.69
N ASN A 1017 -63.35 -13.04 -36.28
CA ASN A 1017 -62.55 -11.97 -36.90
C ASN A 1017 -62.87 -10.52 -36.51
N MET A 1018 -62.67 -10.17 -35.24
CA MET A 1018 -62.12 -8.85 -34.87
C MET A 1018 -61.33 -9.00 -33.55
N ASP A 1019 -60.34 -9.88 -33.55
CA ASP A 1019 -59.47 -10.09 -32.39
C ASP A 1019 -58.62 -8.83 -32.17
N THR A 1020 -58.66 -8.30 -30.95
CA THR A 1020 -57.58 -7.45 -30.46
C THR A 1020 -56.29 -8.25 -30.61
N LYS A 1021 -55.38 -7.82 -31.49
CA LYS A 1021 -54.08 -8.49 -31.79
C LYS A 1021 -53.10 -8.59 -30.60
N LEU A 1022 -53.55 -8.39 -29.37
CA LEU A 1022 -52.73 -8.37 -28.16
C LEU A 1022 -52.87 -9.69 -27.42
N SER A 1023 -51.74 -10.37 -27.19
CA SER A 1023 -51.68 -11.55 -26.34
C SER A 1023 -52.00 -11.20 -24.87
N ASN A 1024 -52.38 -12.20 -24.06
CA ASN A 1024 -52.65 -11.99 -22.63
C ASN A 1024 -51.41 -11.44 -21.88
N GLU A 1025 -50.21 -11.90 -22.23
CA GLU A 1025 -48.95 -11.41 -21.67
C GLU A 1025 -48.70 -9.93 -22.03
N GLU A 1026 -49.04 -9.51 -23.25
CA GLU A 1026 -48.93 -8.10 -23.65
C GLU A 1026 -49.97 -7.21 -22.94
N ILE A 1027 -51.19 -7.71 -22.73
CA ILE A 1027 -52.22 -6.98 -21.98
C ILE A 1027 -51.77 -6.79 -20.53
N GLU A 1028 -51.23 -7.84 -19.90
CA GLU A 1028 -50.70 -7.76 -18.54
C GLU A 1028 -49.53 -6.77 -18.43
N SER A 1029 -48.57 -6.83 -19.36
CA SER A 1029 -47.44 -5.89 -19.44
C SER A 1029 -47.89 -4.44 -19.59
N VAL A 1030 -48.89 -4.18 -20.44
CA VAL A 1030 -49.43 -2.84 -20.69
C VAL A 1030 -50.25 -2.33 -19.49
N LEU A 1031 -51.07 -3.19 -18.87
CA LEU A 1031 -51.80 -2.87 -17.64
C LEU A 1031 -50.83 -2.54 -16.50
N ARG A 1032 -49.79 -3.36 -16.32
CA ARG A 1032 -48.72 -3.13 -15.34
C ARG A 1032 -48.05 -1.78 -15.57
N THR A 1033 -47.68 -1.47 -16.81
CA THR A 1033 -47.09 -0.17 -17.17
C THR A 1033 -48.03 1.00 -16.87
N GLY A 1034 -49.34 0.85 -17.14
CA GLY A 1034 -50.36 1.84 -16.79
C GLY A 1034 -50.50 2.07 -15.28
N ILE A 1035 -50.55 0.98 -14.49
CA ILE A 1035 -50.62 1.04 -13.03
C ILE A 1035 -49.35 1.69 -12.45
N ILE A 1036 -48.17 1.24 -12.87
CA ILE A 1036 -46.89 1.82 -12.46
C ILE A 1036 -46.87 3.33 -12.77
N SER A 1037 -47.31 3.74 -13.97
CA SER A 1037 -47.40 5.15 -14.33
C SER A 1037 -48.36 5.95 -13.44
N GLY A 1038 -49.48 5.34 -13.02
CA GLY A 1038 -50.42 5.97 -12.08
C GLY A 1038 -49.88 6.05 -10.65
N LEU A 1039 -49.05 5.10 -10.22
CA LEU A 1039 -48.44 5.08 -8.89
C LEU A 1039 -47.43 6.21 -8.68
N TYR A 1040 -46.80 6.74 -9.74
CA TYR A 1040 -45.79 7.79 -9.58
C TYR A 1040 -46.35 9.13 -9.09
N ARG A 1041 -47.64 9.42 -9.32
CA ARG A 1041 -48.22 10.74 -9.02
C ARG A 1041 -49.54 10.62 -8.26
N GLY A 1042 -49.49 10.94 -6.97
CA GLY A 1042 -50.63 10.95 -6.08
C GLY A 1042 -51.58 12.14 -6.26
N PRO A 1043 -52.84 12.04 -5.82
CA PRO A 1043 -53.86 13.07 -6.01
C PRO A 1043 -53.72 14.32 -5.12
N ILE A 1044 -52.90 14.32 -4.05
CA ILE A 1044 -52.80 15.44 -3.10
C ILE A 1044 -51.73 16.46 -3.54
N LEU A 1045 -50.46 16.07 -3.49
CA LEU A 1045 -49.31 16.91 -3.83
C LEU A 1045 -48.48 16.33 -4.99
N GLY A 1046 -48.95 15.22 -5.58
CA GLY A 1046 -48.26 14.56 -6.68
C GLY A 1046 -47.15 13.62 -6.23
N PHE A 1047 -47.08 13.23 -4.95
CA PHE A 1047 -46.07 12.29 -4.49
C PHE A 1047 -46.41 10.86 -4.88
N GLN A 1048 -45.38 10.01 -5.03
CA GLN A 1048 -45.60 8.61 -5.41
C GLN A 1048 -46.41 7.86 -4.34
N ILE A 1049 -47.39 7.11 -4.84
CA ILE A 1049 -48.33 6.30 -4.07
C ILE A 1049 -47.62 5.02 -3.62
N THR A 1050 -47.75 4.65 -2.35
CA THR A 1050 -47.14 3.44 -1.77
C THR A 1050 -48.07 2.74 -0.78
N GLY A 1051 -47.76 1.49 -0.42
CA GLY A 1051 -48.50 0.73 0.58
C GLY A 1051 -49.87 0.22 0.11
N LEU A 1052 -50.09 0.05 -1.20
CA LEU A 1052 -51.34 -0.48 -1.75
C LEU A 1052 -51.17 -1.86 -2.38
N LEU A 1053 -52.16 -2.72 -2.14
CA LEU A 1053 -52.44 -3.92 -2.89
C LEU A 1053 -53.44 -3.57 -4.00
N ILE A 1054 -53.05 -3.77 -5.24
CA ILE A 1054 -53.83 -3.45 -6.43
C ILE A 1054 -54.15 -4.75 -7.14
N LYS A 1055 -55.43 -5.12 -7.16
CA LYS A 1055 -55.91 -6.31 -7.86
C LYS A 1055 -56.69 -5.88 -9.10
N ILE A 1056 -56.32 -6.38 -10.27
CA ILE A 1056 -57.14 -6.17 -11.46
C ILE A 1056 -58.26 -7.21 -11.48
N CYS A 1057 -59.51 -6.76 -11.59
CA CYS A 1057 -60.70 -7.62 -11.56
C CYS A 1057 -61.20 -7.95 -12.97
N SER A 1058 -61.28 -6.96 -13.86
CA SER A 1058 -61.67 -7.17 -15.25
C SER A 1058 -61.15 -6.09 -16.19
N ILE A 1059 -60.98 -6.47 -17.45
CA ILE A 1059 -60.71 -5.56 -18.56
C ILE A 1059 -61.72 -5.81 -19.68
N GLU A 1060 -62.30 -4.74 -20.19
CA GLU A 1060 -63.23 -4.75 -21.30
C GLU A 1060 -62.61 -4.02 -22.50
N LEU A 1061 -62.47 -4.75 -23.62
CA LEU A 1061 -61.80 -4.33 -24.85
C LEU A 1061 -62.80 -4.15 -25.99
N TYR A 1062 -62.61 -3.11 -26.80
CA TYR A 1062 -63.47 -2.66 -27.89
C TYR A 1062 -62.77 -2.81 -29.25
N GLY A 1063 -62.30 -4.01 -29.58
CA GLY A 1063 -61.68 -4.32 -30.88
C GLY A 1063 -60.52 -3.39 -31.27
N VAL A 1064 -60.62 -2.74 -32.44
CA VAL A 1064 -59.57 -1.84 -32.98
C VAL A 1064 -59.40 -0.56 -32.14
N GLU A 1065 -60.39 -0.18 -31.34
CA GLU A 1065 -60.36 1.03 -30.50
C GLU A 1065 -59.50 0.83 -29.23
N SER A 1066 -59.25 -0.42 -28.81
CA SER A 1066 -58.43 -0.73 -27.63
C SER A 1066 -56.94 -0.87 -27.96
N SER A 1067 -56.29 0.26 -28.26
CA SER A 1067 -54.84 0.32 -28.43
C SER A 1067 -54.06 0.10 -27.12
N ARG A 1068 -52.77 -0.26 -27.20
CA ARG A 1068 -51.88 -0.36 -26.01
C ARG A 1068 -51.90 0.92 -25.16
N MET A 1069 -51.94 2.08 -25.81
CA MET A 1069 -52.01 3.38 -25.14
C MET A 1069 -53.36 3.59 -24.43
N ALA A 1070 -54.48 3.15 -25.02
CA ALA A 1070 -55.81 3.23 -24.42
C ALA A 1070 -55.90 2.37 -23.15
N ILE A 1071 -55.39 1.14 -23.20
CA ILE A 1071 -55.37 0.20 -22.07
C ILE A 1071 -54.50 0.75 -20.93
N SER A 1072 -53.27 1.16 -21.24
CA SER A 1072 -52.36 1.76 -20.25
C SER A 1072 -52.94 3.03 -19.62
N SER A 1073 -53.52 3.92 -20.43
CA SER A 1073 -54.13 5.17 -19.94
C SER A 1073 -55.38 4.91 -19.10
N CYS A 1074 -56.19 3.93 -19.49
CA CYS A 1074 -57.37 3.52 -18.73
C CYS A 1074 -56.98 2.98 -17.35
N ALA A 1075 -55.98 2.10 -17.29
CA ALA A 1075 -55.47 1.54 -16.04
C ALA A 1075 -54.89 2.63 -15.13
N ARG A 1076 -54.12 3.57 -15.69
CA ARG A 1076 -53.59 4.74 -14.98
C ARG A 1076 -54.71 5.58 -14.36
N GLN A 1077 -55.72 5.93 -15.15
CA GLN A 1077 -56.83 6.77 -14.68
C GLN A 1077 -57.68 6.03 -13.63
N ALA A 1078 -57.98 4.74 -13.86
CA ALA A 1078 -58.70 3.91 -12.89
C ALA A 1078 -58.04 3.95 -11.52
N LEU A 1079 -56.71 3.84 -11.47
CA LEU A 1079 -55.96 3.88 -10.22
C LEU A 1079 -56.02 5.26 -9.55
N ILE A 1080 -55.76 6.34 -10.32
CA ILE A 1080 -55.76 7.71 -9.79
C ILE A 1080 -57.13 8.05 -9.16
N TYR A 1081 -58.23 7.69 -9.83
CA TYR A 1081 -59.56 7.93 -9.30
C TYR A 1081 -59.90 7.02 -8.11
N ALA A 1082 -59.50 5.75 -8.15
CA ALA A 1082 -59.67 4.84 -7.00
C ALA A 1082 -58.99 5.38 -5.75
N VAL A 1083 -57.75 5.86 -5.88
CA VAL A 1083 -56.98 6.44 -4.76
C VAL A 1083 -57.60 7.75 -4.29
N LYS A 1084 -58.17 8.55 -5.19
CA LYS A 1084 -58.89 9.79 -4.85
C LYS A 1084 -60.17 9.52 -4.05
N GLU A 1085 -60.93 8.48 -4.38
CA GLU A 1085 -62.08 8.04 -3.59
C GLU A 1085 -61.65 7.39 -2.26
N GLY A 1086 -60.43 6.85 -2.21
CA GLY A 1086 -59.87 6.16 -1.05
C GLY A 1086 -59.40 6.98 0.13
N LYS A 1087 -59.85 8.23 0.24
CA LYS A 1087 -59.42 9.19 1.26
C LYS A 1087 -57.89 9.23 1.32
N PRO A 1088 -57.26 9.83 0.29
CA PRO A 1088 -55.81 9.84 0.20
C PRO A 1088 -55.22 10.61 1.38
N VAL A 1089 -54.11 10.10 1.92
CA VAL A 1089 -53.36 10.73 3.01
C VAL A 1089 -51.89 10.87 2.63
N LEU A 1090 -51.24 11.89 3.18
CA LEU A 1090 -49.80 12.07 3.07
C LEU A 1090 -49.08 11.17 4.08
N LEU A 1091 -47.97 10.60 3.64
CA LEU A 1091 -47.08 9.80 4.45
C LEU A 1091 -45.73 10.52 4.62
N GLU A 1092 -45.20 10.52 5.83
CA GLU A 1092 -43.85 10.98 6.14
C GLU A 1092 -42.92 9.79 6.43
N PRO A 1093 -41.64 9.85 6.03
CA PRO A 1093 -40.68 8.80 6.36
C PRO A 1093 -40.40 8.79 7.87
N LEU A 1094 -40.59 7.61 8.48
CA LEU A 1094 -40.28 7.34 9.88
C LEU A 1094 -38.90 6.69 9.99
N MET A 1095 -38.10 7.24 10.90
CA MET A 1095 -36.76 6.75 11.21
C MET A 1095 -36.83 5.95 12.50
N ASN A 1096 -36.27 4.74 12.51
CA ASN A 1096 -35.86 4.10 13.74
C ASN A 1096 -34.57 4.78 14.21
N VAL A 1097 -34.66 5.43 15.35
CA VAL A 1097 -33.57 6.19 15.97
C VAL A 1097 -33.16 5.46 17.24
N ASN A 1098 -31.88 5.15 17.34
CA ASN A 1098 -31.27 4.61 18.55
C ASN A 1098 -30.34 5.70 19.12
N ILE A 1099 -30.63 6.20 20.32
CA ILE A 1099 -29.80 7.22 20.96
C ILE A 1099 -29.11 6.64 22.18
N ASP A 1100 -27.78 6.61 22.14
CA ASP A 1100 -26.93 6.24 23.27
C ASP A 1100 -26.59 7.50 24.07
N LEU A 1101 -26.95 7.50 25.36
CA LEU A 1101 -26.73 8.65 26.23
C LEU A 1101 -26.53 8.24 27.70
N SER A 1102 -25.88 9.10 28.47
CA SER A 1102 -25.77 8.95 29.92
C SER A 1102 -27.12 9.22 30.60
N GLU A 1103 -27.47 8.44 31.63
CA GLU A 1103 -28.73 8.58 32.37
C GLU A 1103 -29.06 10.01 32.83
N GLU A 1104 -28.06 10.85 33.08
CA GLU A 1104 -28.23 12.27 33.44
C GLU A 1104 -28.90 13.13 32.36
N TYR A 1105 -28.76 12.75 31.09
CA TYR A 1105 -29.35 13.46 29.96
C TYR A 1105 -30.66 12.83 29.46
N LEU A 1106 -31.07 11.68 30.04
CA LEU A 1106 -32.22 10.91 29.59
C LEU A 1106 -33.50 11.74 29.56
N GLY A 1107 -33.78 12.49 30.63
CA GLY A 1107 -34.99 13.30 30.73
C GLY A 1107 -35.05 14.43 29.69
N ILE A 1108 -33.92 15.09 29.44
CA ILE A 1108 -33.83 16.21 28.47
C ILE A 1108 -34.00 15.69 27.05
N VAL A 1109 -33.35 14.58 26.71
CA VAL A 1109 -33.42 13.99 25.36
C VAL A 1109 -34.78 13.34 25.10
N LEU A 1110 -35.39 12.67 26.08
CA LEU A 1110 -36.77 12.17 25.97
C LEU A 1110 -37.78 13.31 25.78
N GLY A 1111 -37.57 14.42 26.48
CA GLY A 1111 -38.37 15.63 26.34
C GLY A 1111 -38.28 16.23 24.95
N ASP A 1112 -37.07 16.33 24.38
CA ASP A 1112 -36.89 16.83 23.02
C ASP A 1112 -37.47 15.86 21.97
N LEU A 1113 -37.23 14.56 22.11
CA LEU A 1113 -37.76 13.55 21.20
C LEU A 1113 -39.28 13.55 21.18
N SER A 1114 -39.93 13.46 22.35
CA SER A 1114 -41.38 13.34 22.43
C SER A 1114 -42.08 14.69 22.16
N GLY A 1115 -41.50 15.79 22.65
CA GLY A 1115 -42.09 17.13 22.57
C GLY A 1115 -41.81 17.83 21.24
N THR A 1116 -40.53 18.13 20.97
CA THR A 1116 -40.11 18.90 19.79
C THR A 1116 -40.16 18.05 18.52
N ARG A 1117 -39.71 16.79 18.61
CA ARG A 1117 -39.43 15.96 17.44
C ARG A 1117 -40.54 14.98 17.08
N ARG A 1118 -41.63 14.90 17.87
CA ARG A 1118 -42.78 14.00 17.65
C ARG A 1118 -42.36 12.51 17.55
N GLY A 1119 -41.32 12.14 18.29
CA GLY A 1119 -40.82 10.77 18.36
C GLY A 1119 -41.70 9.90 19.25
N ASN A 1120 -42.09 8.75 18.75
CA ASN A 1120 -42.70 7.69 19.55
C ASN A 1120 -41.59 6.86 20.22
N ILE A 1121 -41.53 6.84 21.54
CA ILE A 1121 -40.54 6.05 22.27
C ILE A 1121 -41.01 4.59 22.30
N LEU A 1122 -40.27 3.73 21.59
CA LEU A 1122 -40.56 2.30 21.53
C LEU A 1122 -40.09 1.57 22.79
N GLY A 1123 -38.96 2.02 23.34
CA GLY A 1123 -38.34 1.34 24.47
C GLY A 1123 -37.17 2.13 25.03
N LEU A 1124 -36.88 1.86 26.29
CA LEU A 1124 -35.73 2.37 27.01
C LEU A 1124 -34.91 1.17 27.46
N ASP A 1125 -33.86 0.89 26.72
CA ASP A 1125 -32.95 -0.15 27.10
C ASP A 1125 -31.92 0.47 28.04
N THR A 1126 -31.88 -0.05 29.26
CA THR A 1126 -30.71 0.23 30.09
C THR A 1126 -29.63 -0.66 29.56
N ILE A 1127 -28.51 -0.06 29.10
CA ILE A 1127 -27.24 -0.76 29.07
C ILE A 1127 -26.84 -0.97 30.53
N LYS A 1128 -27.56 -1.85 31.22
CA LYS A 1128 -26.96 -2.67 32.26
C LYS A 1128 -25.81 -3.31 31.51
N GLY A 1129 -24.57 -3.09 31.91
CA GLY A 1129 -23.49 -3.93 31.39
C GLY A 1129 -24.03 -5.36 31.44
N MET A 1130 -24.08 -6.06 30.30
CA MET A 1130 -24.69 -7.40 30.16
C MET A 1130 -24.05 -8.35 31.18
N SER A 1131 -24.54 -8.29 32.40
CA SER A 1131 -23.99 -8.96 33.58
C SER A 1131 -24.84 -10.16 33.94
N GLU A 1132 -25.95 -10.42 33.22
CA GLU A 1132 -26.86 -11.52 33.53
C GLU A 1132 -27.11 -12.51 32.38
N GLN A 1133 -26.49 -12.34 31.20
CA GLN A 1133 -26.59 -13.33 30.11
C GLN A 1133 -25.29 -13.61 29.34
N ILE A 1134 -24.16 -13.01 29.72
CA ILE A 1134 -22.83 -13.44 29.27
C ILE A 1134 -22.16 -14.05 30.48
N ASP A 1135 -21.73 -15.30 30.34
CA ASP A 1135 -21.04 -16.12 31.33
C ASP A 1135 -20.14 -15.24 32.24
N GLN A 1136 -20.53 -15.07 33.50
CA GLN A 1136 -19.74 -14.35 34.52
C GLN A 1136 -18.39 -15.03 34.80
N ASN A 1137 -18.09 -16.15 34.12
CA ASN A 1137 -16.91 -16.97 34.29
C ASN A 1137 -15.75 -16.64 33.35
N VAL A 1138 -15.88 -15.72 32.39
CA VAL A 1138 -14.75 -15.37 31.50
C VAL A 1138 -14.01 -14.14 32.03
N GLU A 1139 -13.07 -14.39 32.94
CA GLU A 1139 -12.13 -13.39 33.46
C GLU A 1139 -11.21 -12.91 32.32
N ILE A 1140 -11.41 -11.68 31.85
CA ILE A 1140 -10.54 -11.09 30.81
C ILE A 1140 -9.50 -10.21 31.49
N TYR A 1141 -8.24 -10.40 31.11
CA TYR A 1141 -7.15 -9.57 31.56
C TYR A 1141 -7.30 -8.13 31.04
N VAL A 1142 -7.35 -7.18 31.98
CA VAL A 1142 -7.40 -5.74 31.72
C VAL A 1142 -6.24 -5.10 32.50
N PRO A 1143 -5.26 -4.48 31.82
CA PRO A 1143 -4.16 -3.83 32.52
C PRO A 1143 -4.66 -2.61 33.31
N PRO A 1144 -4.09 -2.33 34.50
CA PRO A 1144 -4.45 -1.19 35.31
C PRO A 1144 -4.04 0.11 34.62
N ASP A 1145 -4.93 1.12 34.64
CA ASP A 1145 -4.64 2.46 34.11
C ASP A 1145 -5.04 3.57 35.09
N SER A 1146 -4.62 4.81 34.83
CA SER A 1146 -4.93 5.96 35.71
C SER A 1146 -6.43 6.26 35.77
N THR A 1147 -7.18 5.88 34.74
CA THR A 1147 -8.65 6.00 34.70
C THR A 1147 -9.35 4.95 35.58
N TYR A 1148 -8.62 3.91 36.01
CA TYR A 1148 -9.09 2.88 36.92
C TYR A 1148 -9.08 3.36 38.39
N THR A 1149 -8.09 4.15 38.82
CA THR A 1149 -7.98 4.62 40.23
C THR A 1149 -8.99 5.69 40.64
N SER A 1150 -9.64 6.37 39.70
CA SER A 1150 -10.80 7.24 39.97
C SER A 1150 -12.11 6.46 40.12
N SER A 1151 -12.07 5.12 40.05
CA SER A 1151 -13.22 4.23 40.23
C SER A 1151 -13.20 3.41 41.53
N SER A 1152 -12.41 3.84 42.53
CA SER A 1152 -12.46 3.31 43.91
C SER A 1152 -13.40 4.10 44.83
N GLN A 1153 -13.99 5.20 44.36
CA GLN A 1153 -15.37 5.49 44.73
C GLN A 1153 -16.23 4.56 43.89
N THR A 1154 -17.27 3.99 44.49
CA THR A 1154 -18.42 3.37 43.83
C THR A 1154 -18.98 4.35 42.80
N SER A 1155 -18.30 4.51 41.67
CA SER A 1155 -18.88 5.01 40.46
C SER A 1155 -19.77 3.86 40.04
N THR A 1156 -21.02 3.92 40.49
CA THR A 1156 -22.13 3.66 39.59
C THR A 1156 -21.62 3.94 38.18
N PHE A 1157 -21.35 2.88 37.41
CA PHE A 1157 -21.32 3.00 35.96
C PHE A 1157 -22.56 3.83 35.67
N LYS A 1158 -22.40 5.13 35.35
CA LYS A 1158 -23.54 5.98 35.05
C LYS A 1158 -24.22 5.25 33.91
N SER A 1159 -25.39 4.69 34.20
CA SER A 1159 -25.92 3.65 33.35
C SER A 1159 -26.16 4.29 31.99
N LYS A 1160 -25.53 3.74 30.94
CA LYS A 1160 -25.83 4.23 29.59
C LYS A 1160 -27.23 3.73 29.27
N LYS A 1161 -28.07 4.62 28.76
CA LYS A 1161 -29.42 4.31 28.32
C LYS A 1161 -29.41 4.39 26.80
N VAL A 1162 -30.04 3.42 26.18
CA VAL A 1162 -30.39 3.48 24.76
C VAL A 1162 -31.85 3.85 24.69
N ILE A 1163 -32.15 4.97 24.04
CA ILE A 1163 -33.51 5.29 23.65
C ILE A 1163 -33.75 4.68 22.28
N HIS A 1164 -34.71 3.77 22.21
CA HIS A 1164 -35.28 3.30 20.95
C HIS A 1164 -36.52 4.13 20.64
N ALA A 1165 -36.48 4.91 19.57
CA ALA A 1165 -37.58 5.79 19.18
C ALA A 1165 -37.86 5.70 17.68
N GLN A 1166 -39.13 5.88 17.31
CA GLN A 1166 -39.55 6.13 15.95
C GLN A 1166 -39.83 7.61 15.76
N VAL A 1167 -39.07 8.27 14.91
CA VAL A 1167 -39.13 9.72 14.75
C VAL A 1167 -39.30 10.09 13.28
N PRO A 1168 -40.19 11.04 12.93
CA PRO A 1168 -40.27 11.53 11.56
C PRO A 1168 -38.94 12.15 11.09
N LEU A 1169 -38.48 11.83 9.89
CA LEU A 1169 -37.24 12.39 9.36
C LEU A 1169 -37.29 13.93 9.25
N SER A 1170 -38.48 14.47 8.96
CA SER A 1170 -38.72 15.92 8.85
C SER A 1170 -38.33 16.69 10.10
N THR A 1171 -38.45 16.07 11.27
CA THR A 1171 -38.06 16.68 12.54
C THR A 1171 -36.63 16.37 12.91
N MET A 1172 -35.92 15.45 12.25
CA MET A 1172 -34.56 15.07 12.61
C MET A 1172 -33.47 15.87 11.86
N LEU A 1173 -33.86 16.79 10.99
CA LEU A 1173 -32.94 17.72 10.32
C LEU A 1173 -32.14 18.54 11.36
N GLY A 1174 -30.80 18.51 11.22
CA GLY A 1174 -29.88 19.17 12.15
C GLY A 1174 -29.83 18.58 13.57
N TYR A 1175 -30.40 17.38 13.80
CA TYR A 1175 -30.50 16.83 15.16
C TYR A 1175 -29.15 16.51 15.81
N SER A 1176 -28.11 16.17 15.03
CA SER A 1176 -26.77 15.93 15.58
C SER A 1176 -26.23 17.12 16.38
N SER A 1177 -26.35 18.33 15.84
CA SER A 1177 -25.93 19.57 16.51
C SER A 1177 -26.78 19.85 17.75
N ALA A 1178 -28.10 19.63 17.67
CA ALA A 1178 -29.00 19.79 18.80
C ALA A 1178 -28.69 18.79 19.92
N LEU A 1179 -28.52 17.50 19.59
CA LEU A 1179 -28.21 16.44 20.55
C LEU A 1179 -26.85 16.67 21.22
N ARG A 1180 -25.83 17.11 20.47
CA ARG A 1180 -24.53 17.48 21.06
C ARG A 1180 -24.68 18.64 22.04
N SER A 1181 -25.47 19.66 21.72
CA SER A 1181 -25.74 20.78 22.63
C SER A 1181 -26.50 20.34 23.88
N LEU A 1182 -27.48 19.44 23.75
CA LEU A 1182 -28.29 18.93 24.86
C LEU A 1182 -27.49 18.02 25.83
N THR A 1183 -26.46 17.35 25.33
CA THR A 1183 -25.75 16.29 26.07
C THR A 1183 -24.29 16.61 26.35
N GLY A 1184 -23.87 17.87 26.14
CA GLY A 1184 -22.46 18.28 26.28
C GLY A 1184 -21.51 17.50 25.36
N GLY A 1185 -22.01 17.00 24.23
CA GLY A 1185 -21.28 16.20 23.26
C GLY A 1185 -21.13 14.70 23.59
N THR A 1186 -21.76 14.22 24.67
CA THR A 1186 -21.56 12.84 25.15
C THR A 1186 -22.50 11.79 24.56
N ALA A 1187 -23.62 12.22 23.94
CA ALA A 1187 -24.58 11.33 23.31
C ALA A 1187 -24.33 11.17 21.81
N SER A 1188 -24.67 9.99 21.31
CA SER A 1188 -24.60 9.62 19.89
C SER A 1188 -25.90 8.98 19.47
N PHE A 1189 -26.27 9.12 18.19
CA PHE A 1189 -27.44 8.45 17.65
C PHE A 1189 -27.15 7.79 16.31
N ASP A 1190 -27.82 6.65 16.07
CA ASP A 1190 -27.93 5.99 14.77
C ASP A 1190 -29.38 6.15 14.29
N MET A 1191 -29.57 6.35 12.99
CA MET A 1191 -30.91 6.36 12.42
C MET A 1191 -30.97 5.55 11.13
N ARG A 1192 -32.07 4.80 10.98
CA ARG A 1192 -32.35 4.01 9.78
C ARG A 1192 -33.80 4.22 9.39
N VAL A 1193 -34.05 4.22 8.08
CA VAL A 1193 -35.42 4.25 7.57
C VAL A 1193 -36.15 3.01 8.08
N HIS A 1194 -37.28 3.20 8.74
CA HIS A 1194 -38.13 2.10 9.17
C HIS A 1194 -39.23 1.84 8.14
N SER A 1195 -40.05 2.85 7.88
CA SER A 1195 -41.23 2.79 7.01
C SER A 1195 -41.76 4.19 6.72
N PHE A 1196 -42.82 4.29 5.92
CA PHE A 1196 -43.58 5.52 5.75
C PHE A 1196 -44.81 5.50 6.67
N GLY A 1197 -44.94 6.49 7.54
CA GLY A 1197 -46.03 6.63 8.50
C GLY A 1197 -47.06 7.67 8.06
N ILE A 1198 -48.32 7.48 8.47
CA ILE A 1198 -49.41 8.42 8.17
C ILE A 1198 -49.18 9.74 8.92
N MET A 1199 -49.25 10.85 8.20
CA MET A 1199 -49.13 12.18 8.78
C MET A 1199 -50.41 12.60 9.50
N SER A 1200 -50.29 13.37 10.58
CA SER A 1200 -51.45 14.01 11.22
C SER A 1200 -52.07 15.07 10.30
N GLU A 1201 -53.38 15.30 10.40
CA GLU A 1201 -54.10 16.24 9.53
C GLU A 1201 -53.52 17.66 9.57
N ASP A 1202 -53.14 18.16 10.75
CA ASP A 1202 -52.58 19.50 10.90
C ASP A 1202 -51.22 19.64 10.21
N ARG A 1203 -50.39 18.59 10.29
CA ARG A 1203 -49.09 18.59 9.61
C ARG A 1203 -49.25 18.43 8.11
N ALA A 1204 -50.17 17.59 7.65
CA ALA A 1204 -50.50 17.47 6.24
C ALA A 1204 -50.92 18.84 5.65
N LYS A 1205 -51.79 19.59 6.36
CA LYS A 1205 -52.17 20.96 5.98
C LYS A 1205 -50.98 21.92 5.95
N ALA A 1206 -50.06 21.82 6.93
CA ALA A 1206 -48.86 22.65 6.98
C ALA A 1206 -47.93 22.38 5.79
N VAL A 1207 -47.67 21.11 5.46
CA VAL A 1207 -46.84 20.73 4.30
C VAL A 1207 -47.48 21.15 2.99
N ILE A 1208 -48.81 21.05 2.87
CA ILE A 1208 -49.53 21.55 1.69
C ILE A 1208 -49.32 23.05 1.52
N ARG A 1209 -49.45 23.86 2.59
CA ARG A 1209 -49.19 25.31 2.52
C ARG A 1209 -47.74 25.63 2.17
N GLU A 1210 -46.79 24.92 2.79
CA GLU A 1210 -45.35 25.07 2.56
C GLU A 1210 -44.98 24.79 1.09
N MET A 1211 -45.56 23.74 0.51
CA MET A 1211 -45.31 23.34 -0.88
C MET A 1211 -46.03 24.24 -1.90
N GLN A 1212 -47.18 24.82 -1.54
CA GLN A 1212 -47.93 25.74 -2.41
C GLN A 1212 -47.40 27.19 -2.36
N GLY A 1213 -46.32 27.46 -1.60
CA GLY A 1213 -45.66 28.78 -1.57
C GLY A 1213 -46.48 29.90 -0.92
N SER A 1214 -47.50 29.55 -0.14
CA SER A 1214 -48.36 30.50 0.57
C SER A 1214 -47.77 30.77 1.95
N TYR A 1215 -46.86 31.75 2.05
CA TYR A 1215 -46.42 32.31 3.34
C TYR A 1215 -47.39 33.36 3.85
#